data_AF-A0A3E0QZW0-F1
#
_entry.id   AF-A0A3E0QZW0-F1
#
_cell.length_a   1.000
_cell.length_b   1.000
_cell.length_c   1.000
_cell.angle_alpha   90.00
_cell.angle_beta   90.00
_cell.angle_gamma   90.00
#
_symmetry.space_group_name_H-M   'P 1'
#
loop_
_entity.id
_entity.type
_entity.pdbx_description
1 polymer ?
#
loop_
_entity_poly.entity_id
_entity_poly.type
_entity_poly.pdbx_seq_one_letter_code
_entity_poly.pdbx_strand_id
1 'polypeptide(L)'
;MNDVLGQLDAIRARLDELDVRTAAFLCYLDVKMKQRYDGCETYLRRLAVRVEEREDFLGSAFWLWALGEYAAASGGADALQEYAGAARKAVAVIGREWNRPHLHWLIPEGRGIFLGNLAVAAGGLRAAGLHLRDEEAGRLLREIREFVFTGMMHQGGVVGVLGSREITGDIGVAAVPFGLFNAGDLVMVNAVDWVEEHLVDGGVRFSQHDTRYGGCVRPDLTALLAWYYSERGNLTRAAKLLDRVRRQWERDGKLAEYDTESAVVPLYARYDLETSGPPRESDLACIVYEIARLNLEQKSASGAAGGPDLRIVHRPAGSRSPYIKEAVERFPRDPEEGDAVTVSVRTEPYRPSQKVVVQLAADGDDWGSAVSIPMEPGVSEDGLPVWRAELGRFGFGSQVAYRFVATDEQTTAVSEPHTFRVRGWRALEPASLRKREGGAELIFHPFEGSAVYPRIAFTVENGRSLRCVFDVGGELEAADDPAWDGEVVAGNYRLRVDAESGHLVLRDAQGRIVARTYDLGGTAPFEALTDGDGAVHKLRLNLRLEPDERMYGTGERYADLEYAGRDVDHYVFNQYRSQGMRTYIPVPLAISSKGYGLFLHTGMYSVFRFGTRLSDRFEAEVDVLPDRPRTEWYLFPGAPSDVLKAYTDVTGKPALPPKWAFGPWMSSNNWDSQAVTMEQVEQTVRHRIPATVIVLEQWSDEATFYIFNDCQYEPKPGLDAHRYEDFRFPEWGRWPDPKRMVEDIHAQGIRVLLWQIPVIKFMEGLPHAQRDEDEKTALEHGLVVRRADGEPYRIPPYEWFKDSLVPDFTNPLTRKWWFGKRRYLIEDIGVDGFKTDGGECIYGDVVFHDGRSGLEMRNLYPNEYVGAYHAFAKELTGGDAVTFSRAGYSGAQNYPLHWAGDERSTFEAFRSSVIAGLTSGMSGLPFWGWDLAGFHGDIPIAELYVRSAQMAAFCPVMQYHAESKGEFNQDRTPWNVAERTGKPWVLTLYKRYADLRMNLLAYIYDQAIKTSRTGIPLMRAMALAYPDDPRCARLKEQYMFGDALLVAPVVEEGRTVKDVYLPAGLWLPLFGGDSVLGGRMVRVEAAIEDIPVFQRQDSVVAWNLPEDYALPGDVGNRVDGYVNLTFSLFVRERLDETFEDDLGSRVRIQAERTPDGLHVRLDGRCAAPAVTIVVRDVPGVRSVTDGASRDLRRVEVPHVLQPGGYAVQGGDLYIKTDECASEWRIHFAS
;
A
#
# COMPACT_ATOMS: atom_id res chain seq x y z
N MET A 1 13.91 51.24 -5.62
CA MET A 1 13.47 51.10 -4.21
C MET A 1 12.86 52.38 -3.63
N ASN A 2 13.39 53.57 -3.92
CA ASN A 2 12.82 54.86 -3.45
C ASN A 2 11.42 55.21 -3.99
N ASP A 3 10.89 54.49 -4.98
CA ASP A 3 9.62 54.79 -5.65
C ASP A 3 8.40 54.06 -5.02
N VAL A 4 8.57 52.78 -4.62
CA VAL A 4 7.51 51.95 -4.00
C VAL A 4 7.09 52.48 -2.63
N LEU A 5 8.06 52.89 -1.80
CA LEU A 5 7.80 53.42 -0.46
C LEU A 5 7.04 54.75 -0.52
N GLY A 6 7.36 55.61 -1.50
CA GLY A 6 6.67 56.88 -1.71
C GLY A 6 5.20 56.70 -2.12
N GLN A 7 4.90 55.71 -2.96
CA GLN A 7 3.50 55.38 -3.31
C GLN A 7 2.72 54.79 -2.13
N LEU A 8 3.33 53.91 -1.33
CA LEU A 8 2.69 53.38 -0.12
C LEU A 8 2.36 54.47 0.90
N ASP A 9 3.23 55.47 1.07
CA ASP A 9 2.96 56.62 1.93
C ASP A 9 1.83 57.50 1.38
N ALA A 10 1.74 57.67 0.06
CA ALA A 10 0.61 58.34 -0.59
C ALA A 10 -0.72 57.57 -0.44
N ILE A 11 -0.70 56.23 -0.50
CA ILE A 11 -1.86 55.37 -0.25
C ILE A 11 -2.30 55.48 1.22
N ARG A 12 -1.36 55.45 2.18
CA ARG A 12 -1.67 55.64 3.61
C ARG A 12 -2.31 57.00 3.90
N ALA A 13 -1.85 58.06 3.24
CA ALA A 13 -2.39 59.41 3.44
C ALA A 13 -3.88 59.55 3.05
N ARG A 14 -4.42 58.61 2.26
CA ARG A 14 -5.82 58.56 1.84
C ARG A 14 -6.54 57.28 2.27
N LEU A 15 -6.10 56.66 3.37
CA LEU A 15 -6.70 55.46 3.96
C LEU A 15 -8.23 55.54 4.08
N ASP A 16 -8.76 56.74 4.36
CA ASP A 16 -10.19 56.99 4.52
C ASP A 16 -11.03 56.91 3.23
N GLU A 17 -10.36 56.91 2.07
CA GLU A 17 -10.95 56.84 0.73
C GLU A 17 -10.82 55.43 0.12
N LEU A 18 -10.06 54.53 0.75
CA LEU A 18 -9.82 53.17 0.26
C LEU A 18 -11.04 52.26 0.45
N ASP A 19 -11.21 51.31 -0.47
CA ASP A 19 -12.17 50.22 -0.29
C ASP A 19 -11.73 49.28 0.85
N VAL A 20 -12.69 48.53 1.42
CA VAL A 20 -12.46 47.69 2.61
C VAL A 20 -11.40 46.61 2.38
N ARG A 21 -11.34 46.03 1.18
CA ARG A 21 -10.33 45.01 0.84
C ARG A 21 -8.94 45.64 0.81
N THR A 22 -8.79 46.74 0.06
CA THR A 22 -7.49 47.41 -0.11
C THR A 22 -6.97 47.92 1.24
N ALA A 23 -7.84 48.50 2.07
CA ALA A 23 -7.48 48.94 3.41
C ALA A 23 -7.15 47.78 4.37
N ALA A 24 -7.82 46.62 4.26
CA ALA A 24 -7.48 45.42 5.04
C ALA A 24 -6.09 44.87 4.71
N PHE A 25 -5.73 44.80 3.42
CA PHE A 25 -4.38 44.39 3.00
C PHE A 25 -3.31 45.42 3.40
N LEU A 26 -3.62 46.73 3.35
CA LEU A 26 -2.70 47.74 3.85
C LEU A 26 -2.49 47.60 5.36
N CYS A 27 -3.56 47.31 6.11
CA CYS A 27 -3.45 47.02 7.53
C CYS A 27 -2.61 45.78 7.78
N TYR A 28 -2.82 44.70 7.03
CA TYR A 28 -1.97 43.51 7.12
C TYR A 28 -0.49 43.84 6.90
N LEU A 29 -0.18 44.57 5.82
CA LEU A 29 1.18 45.00 5.51
C LEU A 29 1.80 45.79 6.68
N ASP A 30 1.07 46.75 7.22
CA ASP A 30 1.57 47.61 8.28
C ASP A 30 1.76 46.84 9.59
N VAL A 31 0.80 46.02 10.01
CA VAL A 31 0.84 45.34 11.32
C VAL A 31 1.70 44.07 11.30
N LYS A 32 1.61 43.25 10.26
CA LYS A 32 2.32 41.96 10.17
C LYS A 32 3.71 42.08 9.60
N MET A 33 3.87 42.89 8.56
CA MET A 33 5.15 42.94 7.85
C MET A 33 6.05 44.06 8.37
N LYS A 34 5.47 45.23 8.69
CA LYS A 34 6.23 46.43 9.10
C LYS A 34 6.15 46.76 10.58
N GLN A 35 5.32 46.05 11.36
CA GLN A 35 5.08 46.30 12.79
C GLN A 35 4.73 47.76 13.11
N ARG A 36 3.94 48.39 12.23
CA ARG A 36 3.39 49.74 12.40
C ARG A 36 1.90 49.63 12.73
N TYR A 37 1.49 50.27 13.82
CA TYR A 37 0.12 50.21 14.32
C TYR A 37 -0.65 51.52 14.04
N ASP A 38 0.07 52.63 13.94
CA ASP A 38 -0.46 53.96 13.64
C ASP A 38 -1.12 53.98 12.24
N GLY A 39 -2.43 54.18 12.21
CA GLY A 39 -3.27 54.13 10.99
C GLY A 39 -4.17 52.89 10.90
N CYS A 40 -3.70 51.72 11.36
CA CYS A 40 -4.51 50.48 11.37
C CYS A 40 -5.60 50.53 12.45
N GLU A 41 -5.29 51.06 13.63
CA GLU A 41 -6.27 51.26 14.69
C GLU A 41 -7.39 52.22 14.26
N THR A 42 -7.03 53.28 13.52
CA THR A 42 -8.00 54.24 12.94
C THR A 42 -8.94 53.57 11.94
N TYR A 43 -8.41 52.72 11.07
CA TYR A 43 -9.20 51.92 10.12
C TYR A 43 -10.15 50.95 10.85
N LEU A 44 -9.62 50.17 11.80
CA LEU A 44 -10.38 49.18 12.56
C LEU A 44 -11.52 49.83 13.35
N ARG A 45 -11.25 50.96 14.03
CA ARG A 45 -12.26 51.70 14.81
C ARG A 45 -13.40 52.22 13.94
N ARG A 46 -13.09 52.78 12.77
CA ARG A 46 -14.09 53.35 11.86
C ARG A 46 -14.97 52.27 11.22
N LEU A 47 -14.37 51.15 10.82
CA LEU A 47 -15.13 50.05 10.22
C LEU A 47 -15.92 49.22 11.23
N ALA A 48 -15.50 49.18 12.51
CA ALA A 48 -16.28 48.55 13.57
C ALA A 48 -17.71 49.10 13.62
N VAL A 49 -17.87 50.43 13.53
CA VAL A 49 -19.19 51.09 13.45
C VAL A 49 -19.98 50.62 12.21
N ARG A 50 -19.32 50.47 11.06
CA ARG A 50 -19.99 50.02 9.82
C ARG A 50 -20.38 48.54 9.87
N VAL A 51 -19.59 47.68 10.49
CA VAL A 51 -19.93 46.27 10.78
C VAL A 51 -21.09 46.18 11.77
N GLU A 52 -21.16 47.14 12.71
CA GLU A 52 -22.27 47.26 13.66
C GLU A 52 -23.55 47.80 13.01
N GLU A 53 -23.47 48.59 11.95
CA GLU A 53 -24.63 49.18 11.28
C GLU A 53 -25.10 48.43 10.03
N ARG A 54 -24.21 47.72 9.32
CA ARG A 54 -24.48 47.08 8.02
C ARG A 54 -24.17 45.58 8.03
N GLU A 55 -25.01 44.80 7.37
CA GLU A 55 -24.80 43.35 7.18
C GLU A 55 -24.07 43.09 5.85
N ASP A 56 -22.81 43.51 5.75
CA ASP A 56 -21.96 43.25 4.58
C ASP A 56 -21.04 42.04 4.83
N PHE A 57 -21.21 40.95 4.07
CA PHE A 57 -20.47 39.71 4.25
C PHE A 57 -18.95 39.88 4.08
N LEU A 58 -18.51 40.38 2.92
CA LEU A 58 -17.09 40.54 2.63
C LEU A 58 -16.46 41.62 3.52
N GLY A 59 -17.16 42.73 3.76
CA GLY A 59 -16.69 43.77 4.67
C GLY A 59 -16.49 43.26 6.10
N SER A 60 -17.41 42.43 6.61
CA SER A 60 -17.28 41.79 7.93
C SER A 60 -16.10 40.83 7.97
N ALA A 61 -15.92 40.01 6.93
CA ALA A 61 -14.84 39.03 6.85
C ALA A 61 -13.44 39.68 6.75
N PHE A 62 -13.26 40.68 5.89
CA PHE A 62 -12.00 41.42 5.78
C PHE A 62 -11.66 42.21 7.04
N TRP A 63 -12.65 42.87 7.64
CA TRP A 63 -12.44 43.60 8.88
C TRP A 63 -12.05 42.67 10.04
N LEU A 64 -12.74 41.53 10.17
CA LEU A 64 -12.46 40.54 11.22
C LEU A 64 -11.08 39.89 11.04
N TRP A 65 -10.69 39.58 9.80
CA TRP A 65 -9.34 39.11 9.48
C TRP A 65 -8.29 40.16 9.87
N ALA A 66 -8.41 41.42 9.40
CA ALA A 66 -7.47 42.49 9.73
C ALA A 66 -7.36 42.75 11.24
N LEU A 67 -8.48 42.67 11.97
CA LEU A 67 -8.52 42.78 13.43
C LEU A 67 -7.70 41.68 14.11
N GLY A 68 -7.82 40.43 13.65
CA GLY A 68 -7.03 39.31 14.15
C GLY A 68 -5.54 39.47 13.92
N GLU A 69 -5.17 39.89 12.71
CA GLU A 69 -3.78 40.12 12.34
C GLU A 69 -3.14 41.24 13.18
N TYR A 70 -3.89 42.33 13.40
CA TYR A 70 -3.51 43.43 14.30
C TYR A 70 -3.34 42.96 15.75
N ALA A 71 -4.27 42.16 16.27
CA ALA A 71 -4.21 41.69 17.65
C ALA A 71 -3.05 40.71 17.88
N ALA A 72 -2.81 39.82 16.93
CA ALA A 72 -1.68 38.90 16.97
C ALA A 72 -0.32 39.64 16.87
N ALA A 73 -0.25 40.78 16.17
CA ALA A 73 0.97 41.57 16.08
C ALA A 73 1.23 42.43 17.34
N SER A 74 0.18 43.05 17.88
CA SER A 74 0.29 43.99 19.01
C SER A 74 0.48 43.32 20.38
N GLY A 75 0.32 41.99 20.47
CA GLY A 75 0.63 41.21 21.68
C GLY A 75 -0.31 41.41 22.87
N GLY A 76 -1.46 42.08 22.68
CA GLY A 76 -2.39 42.44 23.75
C GLY A 76 -3.81 41.88 23.57
N ALA A 77 -4.28 41.10 24.54
CA ALA A 77 -5.70 40.73 24.66
C ALA A 77 -6.61 41.95 24.91
N ASP A 78 -6.07 43.05 25.42
CA ASP A 78 -6.82 44.26 25.80
C ASP A 78 -7.32 45.07 24.59
N ALA A 79 -6.61 45.03 23.45
CA ALA A 79 -7.02 45.73 22.22
C ALA A 79 -8.22 45.06 21.51
N LEU A 80 -8.45 43.77 21.77
CA LEU A 80 -9.57 43.00 21.22
C LEU A 80 -10.88 43.24 21.97
N GLN A 81 -10.79 43.60 23.24
CA GLN A 81 -11.96 43.77 24.10
C GLN A 81 -12.79 45.00 23.70
N GLU A 82 -12.15 46.05 23.16
CA GLU A 82 -12.80 47.24 22.57
C GLU A 82 -13.75 46.85 21.42
N TYR A 83 -13.41 45.82 20.63
CA TYR A 83 -14.14 45.42 19.42
C TYR A 83 -14.96 44.13 19.54
N ALA A 84 -15.05 43.54 20.74
CA ALA A 84 -15.72 42.25 20.96
C ALA A 84 -17.22 42.26 20.59
N GLY A 85 -17.88 43.43 20.63
CA GLY A 85 -19.25 43.62 20.15
C GLY A 85 -19.36 43.48 18.64
N ALA A 86 -18.64 44.33 17.91
CA ALA A 86 -18.54 44.31 16.45
C ALA A 86 -18.05 42.95 15.90
N ALA A 87 -17.07 42.31 16.56
CA ALA A 87 -16.54 41.01 16.16
C ALA A 87 -17.57 39.88 16.22
N ARG A 88 -18.35 39.78 17.31
CA ARG A 88 -19.45 38.81 17.40
C ARG A 88 -20.51 39.04 16.33
N LYS A 89 -20.79 40.31 16.01
CA LYS A 89 -21.71 40.63 14.92
C LYS A 89 -21.13 40.24 13.55
N ALA A 90 -19.84 40.44 13.31
CA ALA A 90 -19.16 39.98 12.09
C ALA A 90 -19.23 38.44 11.94
N VAL A 91 -18.93 37.69 13.01
CA VAL A 91 -19.06 36.22 13.03
C VAL A 91 -20.51 35.80 12.70
N ALA A 92 -21.50 36.46 13.28
CA ALA A 92 -22.91 36.17 13.01
C ALA A 92 -23.32 36.49 11.57
N VAL A 93 -22.83 37.59 10.98
CA VAL A 93 -23.06 37.92 9.56
C VAL A 93 -22.42 36.87 8.66
N ILE A 94 -21.17 36.49 8.93
CA ILE A 94 -20.48 35.41 8.21
C ILE A 94 -21.29 34.12 8.28
N GLY A 95 -21.71 33.70 9.47
CA GLY A 95 -22.50 32.48 9.69
C GLY A 95 -23.82 32.43 8.91
N ARG A 96 -24.47 33.57 8.66
CA ARG A 96 -25.71 33.64 7.86
C ARG A 96 -25.48 33.68 6.36
N GLU A 97 -24.32 34.16 5.92
CA GLU A 97 -24.10 34.58 4.53
C GLU A 97 -23.04 33.77 3.77
N TRP A 98 -22.15 33.04 4.45
CA TRP A 98 -20.98 32.39 3.81
C TRP A 98 -21.34 31.38 2.71
N ASN A 99 -22.48 30.72 2.82
CA ASN A 99 -22.97 29.72 1.86
C ASN A 99 -23.97 30.28 0.84
N ARG A 100 -23.99 31.61 0.63
CA ARG A 100 -24.87 32.28 -0.33
C ARG A 100 -24.08 32.91 -1.48
N PRO A 101 -24.69 33.09 -2.67
CA PRO A 101 -24.02 33.79 -3.78
C PRO A 101 -23.74 35.26 -3.48
N HIS A 102 -22.45 35.63 -3.44
CA HIS A 102 -21.96 37.00 -3.24
C HIS A 102 -21.13 37.47 -4.43
N LEU A 103 -20.86 38.78 -4.49
CA LEU A 103 -19.86 39.30 -5.44
C LEU A 103 -18.48 38.72 -5.13
N HIS A 104 -17.66 38.47 -6.14
CA HIS A 104 -16.28 38.03 -5.94
C HIS A 104 -15.46 39.11 -5.22
N TRP A 105 -14.59 38.72 -4.28
CA TRP A 105 -13.76 39.66 -3.50
C TRP A 105 -12.83 40.53 -4.36
N LEU A 106 -12.39 40.01 -5.51
CA LEU A 106 -11.49 40.70 -6.43
C LEU A 106 -12.20 41.31 -7.65
N ILE A 107 -13.26 40.67 -8.18
CA ILE A 107 -13.87 40.99 -9.48
C ILE A 107 -15.40 41.19 -9.32
N PRO A 108 -15.89 42.43 -9.22
CA PRO A 108 -17.26 42.70 -8.75
C PRO A 108 -18.40 42.31 -9.70
N GLU A 109 -18.16 41.67 -10.83
CA GLU A 109 -19.21 41.41 -11.84
C GLU A 109 -19.78 39.98 -11.83
N GLY A 110 -19.20 39.07 -11.06
CA GLY A 110 -19.70 37.70 -10.88
C GLY A 110 -20.34 37.50 -9.51
N ARG A 111 -21.58 36.98 -9.46
CA ARG A 111 -22.21 36.48 -8.22
C ARG A 111 -22.12 34.97 -8.15
N GLY A 112 -21.62 34.45 -7.03
CA GLY A 112 -21.41 33.01 -6.83
C GLY A 112 -20.88 32.69 -5.44
N ILE A 113 -20.64 31.40 -5.19
CA ILE A 113 -19.91 30.94 -4.00
C ILE A 113 -18.48 30.66 -4.46
N PHE A 114 -17.59 31.56 -4.10
CA PHE A 114 -16.21 31.58 -4.58
C PHE A 114 -15.27 31.10 -3.49
N LEU A 115 -14.25 30.32 -3.87
CA LEU A 115 -13.25 29.83 -2.92
C LEU A 115 -12.54 30.99 -2.24
N GLY A 116 -12.18 32.05 -2.99
CA GLY A 116 -11.56 33.25 -2.43
C GLY A 116 -12.42 33.92 -1.35
N ASN A 117 -13.73 33.99 -1.55
CA ASN A 117 -14.65 34.55 -0.55
C ASN A 117 -14.73 33.67 0.71
N LEU A 118 -14.78 32.35 0.54
CA LEU A 118 -14.76 31.38 1.65
C LEU A 118 -13.43 31.44 2.41
N ALA A 119 -12.31 31.62 1.70
CA ALA A 119 -11.00 31.80 2.31
C ALA A 119 -10.96 33.06 3.18
N VAL A 120 -11.42 34.21 2.68
CA VAL A 120 -11.50 35.46 3.47
C VAL A 120 -12.34 35.26 4.75
N ALA A 121 -13.50 34.59 4.62
CA ALA A 121 -14.34 34.26 5.77
C ALA A 121 -13.62 33.34 6.77
N ALA A 122 -12.94 32.30 6.29
CA ALA A 122 -12.16 31.39 7.12
C ALA A 122 -11.00 32.10 7.84
N GLY A 123 -10.32 33.04 7.19
CA GLY A 123 -9.29 33.88 7.80
C GLY A 123 -9.85 34.71 8.96
N GLY A 124 -11.00 35.37 8.76
CA GLY A 124 -11.69 36.13 9.81
C GLY A 124 -12.20 35.25 10.97
N LEU A 125 -12.81 34.10 10.67
CA LEU A 125 -13.31 33.18 11.69
C LEU A 125 -12.16 32.57 12.52
N ARG A 126 -11.03 32.24 11.89
CA ARG A 126 -9.83 31.78 12.60
C ARG A 126 -9.32 32.82 13.58
N ALA A 127 -9.26 34.09 13.14
CA ALA A 127 -8.90 35.20 14.00
C ALA A 127 -9.83 35.30 15.23
N ALA A 128 -11.15 35.22 15.02
CA ALA A 128 -12.12 35.24 16.12
C ALA A 128 -11.98 34.03 17.05
N GLY A 129 -11.84 32.82 16.51
CA GLY A 129 -11.65 31.60 17.31
C GLY A 129 -10.37 31.64 18.15
N LEU A 130 -9.26 32.07 17.55
CA LEU A 130 -7.94 32.09 18.20
C LEU A 130 -7.84 33.19 19.26
N HIS A 131 -8.31 34.40 18.95
CA HIS A 131 -8.07 35.59 19.78
C HIS A 131 -9.25 36.01 20.65
N LEU A 132 -10.49 35.71 20.24
CA LEU A 132 -11.70 36.02 21.00
C LEU A 132 -12.31 34.81 21.70
N ARG A 133 -11.76 33.60 21.44
CA ARG A 133 -12.29 32.31 21.93
C ARG A 133 -13.76 32.11 21.57
N ASP A 134 -14.14 32.55 20.37
CA ASP A 134 -15.51 32.45 19.87
C ASP A 134 -15.77 31.01 19.34
N GLU A 135 -16.57 30.24 20.07
CA GLU A 135 -16.89 28.84 19.74
C GLU A 135 -17.64 28.71 18.41
N GLU A 136 -18.51 29.68 18.10
CA GLU A 136 -19.28 29.70 16.86
C GLU A 136 -18.35 29.92 15.66
N ALA A 137 -17.33 30.77 15.81
CA ALA A 137 -16.31 30.93 14.78
C ALA A 137 -15.53 29.62 14.53
N GLY A 138 -15.21 28.87 15.59
CA GLY A 138 -14.58 27.55 15.48
C GLY A 138 -15.46 26.51 14.78
N ARG A 139 -16.77 26.52 15.02
CA ARG A 139 -17.76 25.67 14.33
C ARG A 139 -17.85 26.02 12.84
N LEU A 140 -18.08 27.30 12.52
CA LEU A 140 -18.23 27.78 11.14
C LEU A 140 -16.97 27.53 10.30
N LEU A 141 -15.77 27.65 10.89
CA LEU A 141 -14.52 27.32 10.19
C LEU A 141 -14.45 25.85 9.77
N ARG A 142 -14.92 24.92 10.61
CA ARG A 142 -14.99 23.49 10.26
C ARG A 142 -16.00 23.26 9.13
N GLU A 143 -17.18 23.87 9.22
CA GLU A 143 -18.23 23.75 8.21
C GLU A 143 -17.79 24.28 6.85
N ILE A 144 -17.11 25.43 6.80
CA ILE A 144 -16.57 25.98 5.55
C ILE A 144 -15.53 25.02 4.95
N ARG A 145 -14.63 24.44 5.75
CA ARG A 145 -13.63 23.49 5.26
C ARG A 145 -14.28 22.23 4.69
N GLU A 146 -15.23 21.66 5.43
CA GLU A 146 -15.99 20.49 5.00
C GLU A 146 -16.77 20.77 3.71
N PHE A 147 -17.41 21.94 3.61
CA PHE A 147 -18.11 22.39 2.41
C PHE A 147 -17.18 22.47 1.18
N VAL A 148 -15.96 23.00 1.35
CA VAL A 148 -15.00 23.08 0.24
C VAL A 148 -14.54 21.68 -0.19
N PHE A 149 -14.24 20.79 0.76
CA PHE A 149 -13.84 19.41 0.43
C PHE A 149 -14.97 18.60 -0.24
N THR A 150 -16.21 18.84 0.14
CA THR A 150 -17.37 18.11 -0.40
C THR A 150 -17.88 18.68 -1.72
N GLY A 151 -17.86 20.00 -1.89
CA GLY A 151 -18.51 20.66 -3.04
C GLY A 151 -17.58 21.35 -4.04
N MET A 152 -16.28 21.51 -3.74
CA MET A 152 -15.36 22.32 -4.56
C MET A 152 -14.09 21.57 -4.99
N MET A 153 -14.12 20.23 -5.03
CA MET A 153 -12.99 19.40 -5.46
C MET A 153 -13.16 18.91 -6.91
N HIS A 154 -12.11 19.05 -7.74
CA HIS A 154 -12.06 18.53 -9.11
C HIS A 154 -10.67 18.02 -9.48
N GLN A 155 -10.57 16.78 -9.98
CA GLN A 155 -9.30 16.15 -10.40
C GLN A 155 -8.17 16.26 -9.35
N GLY A 156 -8.50 16.14 -8.06
CA GLY A 156 -7.54 16.22 -6.97
C GLY A 156 -7.10 17.63 -6.59
N GLY A 157 -7.58 18.69 -7.27
CA GLY A 157 -7.39 20.10 -6.89
C GLY A 157 -8.70 20.76 -6.45
N VAL A 158 -8.61 21.91 -5.80
CA VAL A 158 -9.77 22.74 -5.44
C VAL A 158 -10.12 23.73 -6.57
N VAL A 159 -11.40 23.88 -6.91
CA VAL A 159 -11.89 24.81 -7.95
C VAL A 159 -12.18 26.21 -7.37
N GLY A 160 -12.17 27.23 -8.21
CA GLY A 160 -12.37 28.63 -7.80
C GLY A 160 -13.83 29.01 -7.50
N VAL A 161 -14.80 28.30 -8.08
CA VAL A 161 -16.23 28.61 -7.98
C VAL A 161 -17.04 27.32 -7.79
N LEU A 162 -17.98 27.32 -6.86
CA LEU A 162 -18.88 26.18 -6.63
C LEU A 162 -19.65 25.82 -7.91
N GLY A 163 -19.65 24.53 -8.26
CA GLY A 163 -20.33 24.01 -9.45
C GLY A 163 -19.59 24.27 -10.78
N SER A 164 -18.40 24.87 -10.74
CA SER A 164 -17.52 25.03 -11.90
C SER A 164 -16.39 24.00 -11.88
N ARG A 165 -15.78 23.75 -13.05
CA ARG A 165 -14.50 23.02 -13.18
C ARG A 165 -13.29 23.96 -13.25
N GLU A 166 -13.54 25.26 -13.16
CA GLU A 166 -12.55 26.29 -13.39
C GLU A 166 -11.74 26.58 -12.12
N ILE A 167 -10.41 26.56 -12.28
CA ILE A 167 -9.47 27.07 -11.30
C ILE A 167 -9.20 28.54 -11.66
N THR A 168 -9.33 29.44 -10.70
CA THR A 168 -9.13 30.88 -10.90
C THR A 168 -7.74 31.30 -10.44
N GLY A 169 -7.19 32.37 -11.02
CA GLY A 169 -5.83 32.84 -10.72
C GLY A 169 -5.63 33.37 -9.31
N ASP A 170 -6.72 33.62 -8.56
CA ASP A 170 -6.70 33.99 -7.16
C ASP A 170 -6.68 32.79 -6.20
N ILE A 171 -6.66 31.55 -6.69
CA ILE A 171 -6.74 30.33 -5.86
C ILE A 171 -5.75 30.31 -4.69
N GLY A 172 -4.57 30.93 -4.88
CA GLY A 172 -3.53 31.07 -3.86
C GLY A 172 -4.02 31.72 -2.56
N VAL A 173 -5.10 32.52 -2.59
CA VAL A 173 -5.67 33.14 -1.38
C VAL A 173 -6.27 32.15 -0.40
N ALA A 174 -6.65 30.97 -0.87
CA ALA A 174 -7.07 29.88 0.01
C ALA A 174 -5.93 29.39 0.92
N ALA A 175 -4.68 29.60 0.52
CA ALA A 175 -3.53 29.37 1.38
C ALA A 175 -3.01 30.66 2.03
N VAL A 176 -2.72 31.70 1.25
CA VAL A 176 -2.09 32.93 1.76
C VAL A 176 -2.83 34.19 1.28
N PRO A 177 -3.25 35.10 2.18
CA PRO A 177 -3.00 35.10 3.63
C PRO A 177 -3.99 34.29 4.49
N PHE A 178 -5.11 33.81 3.94
CA PHE A 178 -6.25 33.46 4.80
C PHE A 178 -6.18 32.04 5.43
N GLY A 179 -5.29 31.18 4.92
CA GLY A 179 -4.92 29.90 5.53
C GLY A 179 -6.01 28.83 5.55
N LEU A 180 -7.04 28.91 4.71
CA LEU A 180 -8.08 27.89 4.60
C LEU A 180 -7.46 26.49 4.38
N PHE A 181 -6.38 26.44 3.59
CA PHE A 181 -5.47 25.32 3.42
C PHE A 181 -4.03 25.73 3.74
N ASN A 182 -3.16 24.75 3.97
CA ASN A 182 -1.73 25.00 3.99
C ASN A 182 -1.18 25.09 2.56
N ALA A 183 -0.12 25.87 2.36
CA ALA A 183 0.50 25.99 1.03
C ALA A 183 1.00 24.64 0.48
N GLY A 184 1.36 23.70 1.35
CA GLY A 184 1.83 22.35 0.98
C GLY A 184 0.74 21.28 0.82
N ASP A 185 -0.53 21.60 1.07
CA ASP A 185 -1.61 20.60 0.94
C ASP A 185 -1.75 20.18 -0.52
N LEU A 186 -1.88 18.87 -0.79
CA LEU A 186 -1.92 18.33 -2.16
C LEU A 186 -3.04 18.95 -3.01
N VAL A 187 -4.17 19.29 -2.38
CA VAL A 187 -5.30 19.97 -3.03
C VAL A 187 -4.94 21.37 -3.52
N MET A 188 -4.06 22.08 -2.81
CA MET A 188 -3.53 23.38 -3.20
C MET A 188 -2.41 23.24 -4.23
N VAL A 189 -1.52 22.24 -4.05
CA VAL A 189 -0.43 21.96 -5.01
C VAL A 189 -1.01 21.67 -6.39
N ASN A 190 -1.97 20.74 -6.49
CA ASN A 190 -2.61 20.40 -7.77
C ASN A 190 -3.31 21.61 -8.41
N ALA A 191 -3.97 22.45 -7.60
CA ALA A 191 -4.65 23.64 -8.12
C ALA A 191 -3.68 24.73 -8.59
N VAL A 192 -2.58 24.94 -7.87
CA VAL A 192 -1.55 25.92 -8.23
C VAL A 192 -0.69 25.43 -9.41
N ASP A 193 -0.40 24.14 -9.51
CA ASP A 193 0.31 23.56 -10.66
C ASP A 193 -0.48 23.84 -11.96
N TRP A 194 -1.80 23.72 -11.92
CA TRP A 194 -2.64 24.12 -13.04
C TRP A 194 -2.54 25.62 -13.36
N VAL A 195 -2.51 26.51 -12.34
CA VAL A 195 -2.31 27.95 -12.59
C VAL A 195 -0.95 28.19 -13.25
N GLU A 196 0.07 27.43 -12.87
CA GLU A 196 1.41 27.57 -13.43
C GLU A 196 1.53 27.11 -14.88
N GLU A 197 0.85 26.04 -15.25
CA GLU A 197 0.79 25.58 -16.64
C GLU A 197 0.15 26.62 -17.57
N HIS A 198 -0.60 27.58 -17.01
CA HIS A 198 -1.42 28.53 -17.77
C HIS A 198 -1.05 29.99 -17.54
N LEU A 199 0.16 30.26 -17.07
CA LEU A 199 0.73 31.61 -17.03
C LEU A 199 0.85 32.20 -18.44
N VAL A 200 0.64 33.51 -18.53
CA VAL A 200 0.85 34.29 -19.75
C VAL A 200 2.08 35.16 -19.55
N ASP A 201 3.11 34.96 -20.38
CA ASP A 201 4.40 35.66 -20.24
C ASP A 201 5.02 35.51 -18.82
N GLY A 202 4.69 34.43 -18.11
CA GLY A 202 5.15 34.21 -16.74
C GLY A 202 4.41 35.01 -15.67
N GLY A 203 3.23 35.55 -15.97
CA GLY A 203 2.31 36.19 -15.02
C GLY A 203 0.92 35.55 -14.98
N VAL A 204 0.18 35.83 -13.91
CA VAL A 204 -1.11 35.20 -13.61
C VAL A 204 -2.26 36.01 -14.19
N ARG A 205 -3.18 35.35 -14.90
CA ARG A 205 -4.49 35.88 -15.31
C ARG A 205 -5.59 35.36 -14.38
N PHE A 206 -6.73 36.03 -14.32
CA PHE A 206 -7.80 35.62 -13.40
C PHE A 206 -8.50 34.32 -13.82
N SER A 207 -8.75 34.13 -15.11
CA SER A 207 -9.41 32.93 -15.66
C SER A 207 -8.89 32.63 -17.06
N GLN A 208 -8.93 31.36 -17.48
CA GLN A 208 -8.56 30.99 -18.86
C GLN A 208 -9.55 31.48 -19.90
N HIS A 209 -10.80 31.65 -19.50
CA HIS A 209 -11.90 32.11 -20.33
C HIS A 209 -12.19 33.60 -20.14
N ASP A 210 -11.35 34.31 -19.38
CA ASP A 210 -11.48 35.75 -19.18
C ASP A 210 -11.21 36.51 -20.49
N THR A 211 -12.29 36.85 -21.19
CA THR A 211 -12.25 37.69 -22.39
C THR A 211 -12.43 39.17 -22.08
N ARG A 212 -12.72 39.53 -20.83
CA ARG A 212 -13.16 40.88 -20.43
C ARG A 212 -12.09 41.93 -20.68
N TYR A 213 -10.84 41.59 -20.35
CA TYR A 213 -9.66 42.42 -20.58
C TYR A 213 -8.73 41.81 -21.63
N GLY A 214 -9.25 40.97 -22.52
CA GLY A 214 -8.42 40.21 -23.46
C GLY A 214 -7.49 39.20 -22.78
N GLY A 215 -7.81 38.73 -21.56
CA GLY A 215 -7.04 37.74 -20.82
C GLY A 215 -5.71 38.24 -20.26
N CYS A 216 -5.60 39.53 -19.94
CA CYS A 216 -4.38 40.15 -19.41
C CYS A 216 -3.91 39.54 -18.09
N VAL A 217 -2.60 39.54 -17.90
CA VAL A 217 -1.92 39.30 -16.63
C VAL A 217 -2.31 40.39 -15.63
N ARG A 218 -2.49 40.00 -14.36
CA ARG A 218 -2.67 40.93 -13.26
C ARG A 218 -1.48 40.91 -12.29
N PRO A 219 -0.92 42.07 -11.93
CA PRO A 219 0.25 42.15 -11.05
C PRO A 219 -0.07 41.73 -9.59
N ASP A 220 -1.29 41.96 -9.11
CA ASP A 220 -1.75 41.52 -7.78
C ASP A 220 -1.76 39.99 -7.66
N LEU A 221 -2.36 39.28 -8.63
CA LEU A 221 -2.40 37.82 -8.67
C LEU A 221 -1.01 37.21 -8.81
N THR A 222 -0.15 37.83 -9.63
CA THR A 222 1.23 37.37 -9.81
C THR A 222 2.04 37.52 -8.52
N ALA A 223 1.83 38.61 -7.76
CA ALA A 223 2.43 38.80 -6.45
C ALA A 223 1.85 37.84 -5.38
N LEU A 224 0.56 37.52 -5.42
CA LEU A 224 -0.05 36.50 -4.54
C LEU A 224 0.55 35.12 -4.78
N LEU A 225 0.72 34.73 -6.05
CA LEU A 225 1.36 33.46 -6.39
C LEU A 225 2.82 33.43 -5.90
N ALA A 226 3.53 34.55 -6.02
CA ALA A 226 4.86 34.65 -5.45
C ALA A 226 4.88 34.47 -3.93
N TRP A 227 3.92 35.09 -3.23
CA TRP A 227 3.76 34.91 -1.78
C TRP A 227 3.47 33.44 -1.42
N TYR A 228 2.57 32.78 -2.16
CA TYR A 228 2.29 31.36 -1.97
C TYR A 228 3.55 30.50 -2.06
N TYR A 229 4.39 30.75 -3.07
CA TYR A 229 5.67 30.04 -3.21
C TYR A 229 6.68 30.36 -2.12
N SER A 230 6.69 31.59 -1.59
CA SER A 230 7.51 31.92 -0.41
C SER A 230 7.10 31.10 0.81
N GLU A 231 5.80 30.91 1.05
CA GLU A 231 5.30 30.07 2.14
C GLU A 231 5.52 28.56 1.91
N ARG A 232 5.53 28.11 0.64
CA ARG A 232 5.92 26.74 0.26
C ARG A 232 7.43 26.49 0.39
N GLY A 233 8.23 27.54 0.62
CA GLY A 233 9.70 27.47 0.68
C GLY A 233 10.39 27.47 -0.68
N ASN A 234 9.67 27.67 -1.79
CA ASN A 234 10.26 27.83 -3.13
C ASN A 234 10.60 29.31 -3.39
N LEU A 235 11.61 29.79 -2.66
CA LEU A 235 12.01 31.20 -2.67
C LEU A 235 12.50 31.66 -4.06
N THR A 236 13.10 30.77 -4.84
CA THR A 236 13.55 31.08 -6.22
C THR A 236 12.38 31.34 -7.16
N ARG A 237 11.32 30.52 -7.09
CA ARG A 237 10.12 30.75 -7.91
C ARG A 237 9.42 32.03 -7.51
N ALA A 238 9.27 32.26 -6.20
CA ALA A 238 8.72 33.50 -5.66
C ALA A 238 9.49 34.74 -6.15
N ALA A 239 10.83 34.71 -6.12
CA ALA A 239 11.67 35.80 -6.60
C ALA A 239 11.47 36.10 -8.09
N LYS A 240 11.34 35.06 -8.93
CA LYS A 240 11.09 35.23 -10.38
C LYS A 240 9.75 35.90 -10.67
N LEU A 241 8.70 35.49 -9.96
CA LEU A 241 7.36 36.05 -10.10
C LEU A 241 7.33 37.53 -9.64
N LEU A 242 8.01 37.86 -8.53
CA LEU A 242 8.14 39.26 -8.08
C LEU A 242 8.98 40.11 -9.01
N ASP A 243 10.07 39.58 -9.56
CA ASP A 243 10.90 40.29 -10.53
C ASP A 243 10.13 40.68 -11.79
N ARG A 244 9.17 39.84 -12.22
CA ARG A 244 8.24 40.19 -13.30
C ARG A 244 7.39 41.40 -12.95
N VAL A 245 6.73 41.38 -11.79
CA VAL A 245 5.90 42.50 -11.32
C VAL A 245 6.74 43.78 -11.16
N ARG A 246 7.98 43.65 -10.68
CA ARG A 246 8.94 44.76 -10.58
C ARG A 246 9.27 45.34 -11.96
N ARG A 247 9.56 44.51 -12.95
CA ARG A 247 9.86 44.96 -14.33
C ARG A 247 8.68 45.66 -14.98
N GLN A 248 7.46 45.18 -14.74
CA GLN A 248 6.24 45.85 -15.19
C GLN A 248 6.14 47.26 -14.57
N TRP A 249 6.38 47.37 -13.26
CA TRP A 249 6.43 48.67 -12.59
C TRP A 249 7.52 49.56 -13.20
N GLU A 250 8.75 49.08 -13.34
CA GLU A 250 9.87 49.85 -13.91
C GLU A 250 9.58 50.34 -15.33
N ARG A 251 8.84 49.57 -16.14
CA ARG A 251 8.38 49.94 -17.48
C ARG A 251 7.35 51.06 -17.45
N ASP A 252 6.32 50.92 -16.61
CA ASP A 252 5.11 51.76 -16.66
C ASP A 252 5.12 52.93 -15.66
N GLY A 253 6.08 52.93 -14.71
CA GLY A 253 6.18 53.87 -13.58
C GLY A 253 5.14 53.63 -12.48
N LYS A 254 4.23 52.67 -12.66
CA LYS A 254 3.14 52.31 -11.74
C LYS A 254 2.64 50.90 -12.00
N LEU A 255 1.95 50.29 -11.04
CA LEU A 255 1.22 49.04 -11.26
C LEU A 255 -0.25 49.34 -11.59
N ALA A 256 -0.67 48.98 -12.80
CA ALA A 256 -2.07 49.07 -13.21
C ALA A 256 -2.87 47.82 -12.78
N GLU A 257 -4.20 47.87 -12.80
CA GLU A 257 -5.08 46.73 -12.47
C GLU A 257 -4.79 45.47 -13.30
N TYR A 258 -4.33 45.64 -14.54
CA TYR A 258 -3.91 44.58 -15.46
C TYR A 258 -2.87 45.10 -16.47
N ASP A 259 -2.04 44.19 -16.99
CA ASP A 259 -1.01 44.47 -18.00
C ASP A 259 -1.56 44.32 -19.42
N THR A 260 -1.87 45.43 -20.09
CA THR A 260 -2.45 45.40 -21.44
C THR A 260 -1.50 44.87 -22.53
N GLU A 261 -0.18 44.86 -22.30
CA GLU A 261 0.78 44.27 -23.24
C GLU A 261 0.71 42.73 -23.26
N SER A 262 0.18 42.13 -22.19
CA SER A 262 0.05 40.68 -22.03
C SER A 262 -1.27 40.09 -22.57
N ALA A 263 -2.07 40.90 -23.27
CA ALA A 263 -3.37 40.48 -23.77
C ALA A 263 -3.28 39.33 -24.79
N VAL A 264 -3.93 38.22 -24.49
CA VAL A 264 -4.06 37.04 -25.37
C VAL A 264 -5.01 37.32 -26.53
N VAL A 265 -6.00 38.19 -26.32
CA VAL A 265 -6.91 38.65 -27.38
C VAL A 265 -6.78 40.18 -27.55
N PRO A 266 -5.80 40.63 -28.36
CA PRO A 266 -5.47 42.06 -28.49
C PRO A 266 -6.64 42.94 -28.91
N LEU A 267 -7.61 42.38 -29.65
CA LEU A 267 -8.79 43.10 -30.11
C LEU A 267 -9.76 43.47 -28.96
N TYR A 268 -9.90 42.61 -27.95
CA TYR A 268 -10.72 42.91 -26.77
C TYR A 268 -10.01 43.88 -25.82
N ALA A 269 -8.71 43.70 -25.60
CA ALA A 269 -7.93 44.66 -24.80
C ALA A 269 -7.92 46.06 -25.44
N ARG A 270 -7.82 46.13 -26.78
CA ARG A 270 -7.94 47.38 -27.53
C ARG A 270 -9.35 47.98 -27.43
N TYR A 271 -10.39 47.17 -27.57
CA TYR A 271 -11.77 47.62 -27.40
C TYR A 271 -11.99 48.22 -26.00
N ASP A 272 -11.53 47.52 -24.95
CA ASP A 272 -11.66 48.01 -23.57
C ASP A 272 -10.86 49.30 -23.33
N LEU A 273 -9.66 49.42 -23.89
CA LEU A 273 -8.90 50.68 -23.87
C LEU A 273 -9.63 51.83 -24.58
N GLU A 274 -10.30 51.55 -25.69
CA GLU A 274 -11.08 52.52 -26.47
C GLU A 274 -12.40 52.90 -25.76
N THR A 275 -13.03 51.98 -25.01
CA THR A 275 -14.32 52.22 -24.32
C THR A 275 -14.20 52.70 -22.88
N SER A 276 -13.21 52.20 -22.15
CA SER A 276 -13.05 52.33 -20.69
C SER A 276 -11.82 53.18 -20.32
N GLY A 277 -10.92 53.46 -21.28
CA GLY A 277 -9.66 54.16 -21.06
C GLY A 277 -8.54 53.22 -20.58
N PRO A 278 -7.32 53.75 -20.32
CA PRO A 278 -6.23 52.95 -19.77
C PRO A 278 -6.58 52.38 -18.39
N PRO A 279 -6.09 51.16 -18.05
CA PRO A 279 -6.35 50.56 -16.76
C PRO A 279 -5.93 51.49 -15.62
N ARG A 280 -6.74 51.52 -14.57
CA ARG A 280 -6.47 52.34 -13.39
C ARG A 280 -5.23 51.81 -12.66
N GLU A 281 -4.56 52.70 -11.96
CA GLU A 281 -3.52 52.32 -11.02
C GLU A 281 -4.13 51.50 -9.88
N SER A 282 -3.47 50.40 -9.49
CA SER A 282 -3.98 49.44 -8.52
C SER A 282 -3.20 49.54 -7.22
N ASP A 283 -3.82 50.21 -6.24
CA ASP A 283 -3.30 50.29 -4.88
C ASP A 283 -3.09 48.90 -4.27
N LEU A 284 -4.02 47.98 -4.54
CA LEU A 284 -3.94 46.60 -4.08
C LEU A 284 -2.72 45.88 -4.65
N ALA A 285 -2.42 46.06 -5.94
CA ALA A 285 -1.24 45.45 -6.56
C ALA A 285 0.06 45.95 -5.91
N CYS A 286 0.16 47.26 -5.63
CA CYS A 286 1.30 47.83 -4.92
C CYS A 286 1.46 47.27 -3.50
N ILE A 287 0.36 47.14 -2.76
CA ILE A 287 0.36 46.60 -1.40
C ILE A 287 0.76 45.12 -1.39
N VAL A 288 0.12 44.30 -2.22
CA VAL A 288 0.36 42.85 -2.27
C VAL A 288 1.77 42.54 -2.77
N TYR A 289 2.28 43.29 -3.75
CA TYR A 289 3.67 43.21 -4.18
C TYR A 289 4.64 43.46 -3.01
N GLU A 290 4.40 44.50 -2.21
CA GLU A 290 5.23 44.80 -1.05
C GLU A 290 5.14 43.72 0.04
N ILE A 291 3.95 43.18 0.30
CA ILE A 291 3.76 42.06 1.25
C ILE A 291 4.56 40.85 0.79
N ALA A 292 4.39 40.44 -0.46
CA ALA A 292 5.06 39.28 -1.03
C ALA A 292 6.59 39.46 -1.04
N ARG A 293 7.08 40.67 -1.33
CA ARG A 293 8.50 41.04 -1.24
C ARG A 293 9.04 40.94 0.18
N LEU A 294 8.35 41.55 1.16
CA LEU A 294 8.76 41.49 2.57
C LEU A 294 8.67 40.07 3.13
N ASN A 295 7.69 39.29 2.70
CA ASN A 295 7.56 37.89 3.11
C ASN A 295 8.70 37.06 2.53
N LEU A 296 9.01 37.24 1.24
CA LEU A 296 10.19 36.62 0.62
C LEU A 296 11.47 37.04 1.36
N GLU A 297 11.65 38.31 1.72
CA GLU A 297 12.79 38.79 2.50
C GLU A 297 12.84 38.17 3.90
N GLN A 298 11.71 38.15 4.62
CA GLN A 298 11.59 37.54 5.95
C GLN A 298 11.78 36.03 5.91
N LYS A 299 11.32 35.30 4.88
CA LYS A 299 11.52 33.85 4.71
C LYS A 299 12.94 33.54 4.27
N SER A 300 13.53 34.40 3.45
CA SER A 300 14.97 34.37 3.15
C SER A 300 15.82 34.68 4.39
N ALA A 301 15.29 35.47 5.34
CA ALA A 301 15.93 35.82 6.61
C ALA A 301 15.57 34.89 7.79
N SER A 302 14.45 34.16 7.76
CA SER A 302 14.01 33.20 8.81
C SER A 302 14.40 31.76 8.48
N GLY A 303 14.67 31.45 7.21
CA GLY A 303 15.66 30.42 6.88
C GLY A 303 17.05 30.73 7.47
N ALA A 304 17.30 31.98 7.88
CA ALA A 304 18.48 32.43 8.62
C ALA A 304 18.20 32.71 10.13
N ALA A 305 17.04 32.32 10.67
CA ALA A 305 16.70 32.47 12.09
C ALA A 305 17.04 31.22 12.93
N GLY A 306 18.05 30.47 12.50
CA GLY A 306 18.73 29.44 13.28
C GLY A 306 20.14 29.90 13.61
N GLY A 307 20.28 30.99 14.37
CA GLY A 307 21.60 31.55 14.68
C GLY A 307 22.44 31.95 13.45
N PRO A 308 23.68 32.42 13.67
CA PRO A 308 24.64 32.72 12.62
C PRO A 308 25.35 31.45 12.11
N ASP A 309 24.83 30.26 12.40
CA ASP A 309 25.48 28.99 12.06
C ASP A 309 24.86 28.42 10.79
N LEU A 310 25.50 28.73 9.67
CA LEU A 310 25.36 27.99 8.43
C LEU A 310 25.40 26.48 8.74
N ARG A 311 24.31 25.74 8.55
CA ARG A 311 24.27 24.31 8.83
C ARG A 311 24.48 23.50 7.56
N ILE A 312 25.22 22.41 7.67
CA ILE A 312 25.43 21.43 6.60
C ILE A 312 24.59 20.19 6.86
N VAL A 313 23.84 19.73 5.85
CA VAL A 313 23.01 18.53 5.90
C VAL A 313 23.42 17.56 4.79
N HIS A 314 24.00 16.44 5.19
CA HIS A 314 24.37 15.32 4.32
C HIS A 314 24.06 14.00 5.04
N ARG A 315 23.49 13.03 4.31
CA ARG A 315 23.16 11.70 4.83
C ARG A 315 23.64 10.64 3.84
N PRO A 316 24.88 10.12 3.98
CA PRO A 316 25.49 9.31 2.94
C PRO A 316 24.67 8.10 2.49
N ALA A 317 23.99 7.42 3.42
CA ALA A 317 23.16 6.24 3.15
C ALA A 317 21.67 6.57 2.91
N GLY A 318 21.25 7.81 3.15
CA GLY A 318 19.86 8.27 3.12
C GLY A 318 18.88 7.30 3.77
N SER A 319 17.80 6.97 3.05
CA SER A 319 16.74 6.06 3.53
C SER A 319 17.10 4.58 3.48
N ARG A 320 18.20 4.24 2.80
CA ARG A 320 18.56 2.87 2.37
C ARG A 320 17.54 2.14 1.50
N SER A 321 16.46 2.81 1.06
CA SER A 321 15.50 2.23 0.12
C SER A 321 16.12 2.10 -1.28
N PRO A 322 16.02 0.95 -1.97
CA PRO A 322 16.48 0.82 -3.34
C PRO A 322 15.67 1.68 -4.33
N TYR A 323 14.51 2.19 -3.90
CA TYR A 323 13.58 2.94 -4.75
C TYR A 323 13.51 4.43 -4.45
N ILE A 324 13.93 4.85 -3.26
CA ILE A 324 13.84 6.24 -2.80
C ILE A 324 15.25 6.78 -2.61
N LYS A 325 15.60 7.79 -3.39
CA LYS A 325 16.87 8.51 -3.29
C LYS A 325 16.64 9.88 -2.66
N GLU A 326 17.20 10.13 -1.49
CA GLU A 326 17.13 11.43 -0.84
C GLU A 326 18.09 12.43 -1.52
N ALA A 327 17.71 13.71 -1.46
CA ALA A 327 18.42 14.82 -2.10
C ALA A 327 19.89 15.00 -1.64
N VAL A 328 20.21 14.56 -0.43
CA VAL A 328 21.48 14.79 0.27
C VAL A 328 22.28 13.51 0.50
N GLU A 329 22.07 12.49 -0.34
CA GLU A 329 22.79 11.22 -0.29
C GLU A 329 24.17 11.27 -0.95
N ARG A 330 24.99 10.27 -0.65
CA ARG A 330 26.14 9.87 -1.47
C ARG A 330 25.65 8.86 -2.51
N PHE A 331 26.12 8.97 -3.74
CA PHE A 331 25.80 8.01 -4.80
C PHE A 331 27.06 7.50 -5.52
N PRO A 332 27.25 6.19 -5.64
CA PRO A 332 26.49 5.13 -4.96
C PRO A 332 26.64 5.22 -3.43
N ARG A 333 25.63 4.75 -2.69
CA ARG A 333 25.63 4.81 -1.20
C ARG A 333 26.82 4.06 -0.62
N ASP A 334 27.11 2.91 -1.21
CA ASP A 334 28.20 2.02 -0.86
C ASP A 334 29.10 1.83 -2.10
N PRO A 335 30.16 2.64 -2.27
CA PRO A 335 31.01 2.58 -3.46
C PRO A 335 31.73 1.25 -3.66
N GLU A 336 31.65 0.73 -4.87
CA GLU A 336 32.44 -0.41 -5.36
C GLU A 336 33.63 0.08 -6.22
N GLU A 337 34.62 -0.78 -6.39
CA GLU A 337 35.84 -0.49 -7.16
C GLU A 337 35.49 -0.02 -8.58
N GLY A 338 36.00 1.14 -8.94
CA GLY A 338 35.74 1.76 -10.23
C GLY A 338 34.47 2.61 -10.29
N ASP A 339 33.62 2.66 -9.26
CA ASP A 339 32.48 3.59 -9.23
C ASP A 339 32.92 5.05 -9.20
N ALA A 340 32.18 5.91 -9.90
CA ALA A 340 32.31 7.36 -9.75
C ALA A 340 31.46 7.80 -8.56
N VAL A 341 32.11 8.32 -7.52
CA VAL A 341 31.42 8.72 -6.29
C VAL A 341 30.99 10.17 -6.39
N THR A 342 29.71 10.41 -6.21
CA THR A 342 29.10 11.74 -6.14
C THR A 342 28.53 11.99 -4.75
N VAL A 343 28.64 13.21 -4.27
CA VAL A 343 28.08 13.64 -2.99
C VAL A 343 27.18 14.85 -3.21
N SER A 344 26.01 14.82 -2.56
CA SER A 344 25.10 15.96 -2.53
C SER A 344 24.94 16.46 -1.09
N VAL A 345 24.93 17.77 -0.89
CA VAL A 345 24.79 18.39 0.43
C VAL A 345 23.83 19.57 0.37
N ARG A 346 23.05 19.77 1.42
CA ARG A 346 22.21 20.96 1.57
C ARG A 346 22.82 21.87 2.64
N THR A 347 22.83 23.17 2.36
CA THR A 347 23.11 24.19 3.37
C THR A 347 21.79 24.75 3.90
N GLU A 348 21.75 25.08 5.19
CA GLU A 348 20.59 25.69 5.85
C GLU A 348 21.04 26.98 6.56
N PRO A 349 20.59 28.17 6.10
CA PRO A 349 19.85 28.40 4.86
C PRO A 349 20.69 28.10 3.61
N TYR A 350 20.04 27.67 2.54
CA TYR A 350 20.67 27.58 1.23
C TYR A 350 20.74 28.97 0.60
N ARG A 351 21.92 29.39 0.14
CA ARG A 351 22.09 30.63 -0.62
C ARG A 351 23.01 30.38 -1.82
N PRO A 352 22.61 30.71 -3.07
CA PRO A 352 23.46 30.53 -4.25
C PRO A 352 24.81 31.26 -4.19
N SER A 353 24.94 32.28 -3.33
CA SER A 353 26.17 33.04 -3.10
C SER A 353 27.20 32.30 -2.23
N GLN A 354 26.81 31.22 -1.54
CA GLN A 354 27.71 30.45 -0.70
C GLN A 354 28.81 29.80 -1.53
N LYS A 355 30.01 29.71 -0.96
CA LYS A 355 31.08 28.88 -1.50
C LYS A 355 31.06 27.56 -0.75
N VAL A 356 30.71 26.49 -1.43
CA VAL A 356 30.71 25.15 -0.85
C VAL A 356 31.77 24.33 -1.53
N VAL A 357 32.65 23.73 -0.73
CA VAL A 357 33.67 22.79 -1.18
C VAL A 357 33.52 21.50 -0.41
N VAL A 358 33.83 20.37 -1.04
CA VAL A 358 34.08 19.11 -0.35
C VAL A 358 35.58 18.92 -0.24
N GLN A 359 36.06 18.73 0.99
CA GLN A 359 37.44 18.37 1.27
C GLN A 359 37.54 16.86 1.34
N LEU A 360 38.44 16.30 0.56
CA LEU A 360 38.66 14.87 0.40
C LEU A 360 40.04 14.50 0.94
N ALA A 361 40.08 13.55 1.88
CA ALA A 361 41.29 12.92 2.37
C ALA A 361 41.18 11.41 2.12
N ALA A 362 42.11 10.83 1.36
CA ALA A 362 42.16 9.40 1.08
C ALA A 362 43.37 8.78 1.78
N ASP A 363 43.24 7.51 2.19
CA ASP A 363 44.36 6.64 2.58
C ASP A 363 45.25 7.17 3.72
N GLY A 364 44.67 7.88 4.69
CA GLY A 364 45.36 8.33 5.91
C GLY A 364 46.07 9.68 5.80
N ASP A 365 45.86 10.42 4.71
CA ASP A 365 46.29 11.81 4.59
C ASP A 365 45.69 12.70 5.69
N ASP A 366 46.50 13.58 6.28
CA ASP A 366 46.03 14.61 7.21
C ASP A 366 45.11 15.59 6.47
N TRP A 367 44.16 16.21 7.16
CA TRP A 367 43.29 17.24 6.58
C TRP A 367 44.07 18.44 6.03
N GLY A 368 45.35 18.60 6.41
CA GLY A 368 46.28 19.57 5.85
C GLY A 368 46.70 19.30 4.39
N SER A 369 46.55 18.07 3.87
CA SER A 369 46.79 17.69 2.47
C SER A 369 45.51 17.35 1.70
N ALA A 370 44.34 17.55 2.31
CA ALA A 370 43.05 17.25 1.69
C ALA A 370 42.82 18.06 0.40
N VAL A 371 42.33 17.38 -0.64
CA VAL A 371 41.96 18.02 -1.91
C VAL A 371 40.61 18.70 -1.72
N SER A 372 40.55 20.00 -2.01
CA SER A 372 39.29 20.76 -1.97
C SER A 372 38.66 20.81 -3.36
N ILE A 373 37.50 20.18 -3.51
CA ILE A 373 36.73 20.13 -4.75
C ILE A 373 35.57 21.13 -4.62
N PRO A 374 35.48 22.16 -5.48
CA PRO A 374 34.31 23.04 -5.52
C PRO A 374 33.04 22.27 -5.83
N MET A 375 31.97 22.56 -5.09
CA MET A 375 30.67 21.98 -5.35
C MET A 375 29.83 22.92 -6.22
N GLU A 376 29.09 22.35 -7.15
CA GLU A 376 28.18 23.08 -8.04
C GLU A 376 26.77 23.15 -7.45
N PRO A 377 26.09 24.30 -7.53
CA PRO A 377 24.70 24.40 -7.13
C PRO A 377 23.82 23.60 -8.11
N GLY A 378 22.86 22.87 -7.58
CA GLY A 378 21.94 22.03 -8.34
C GLY A 378 20.61 21.89 -7.63
N VAL A 379 19.74 21.09 -8.25
CA VAL A 379 18.41 20.78 -7.72
C VAL A 379 18.24 19.26 -7.71
N SER A 380 17.77 18.70 -6.60
CA SER A 380 17.39 17.28 -6.48
C SER A 380 16.14 16.93 -7.26
N GLU A 381 15.88 15.64 -7.44
CA GLU A 381 14.72 15.15 -8.20
C GLU A 381 13.39 15.63 -7.59
N ASP A 382 13.35 15.80 -6.27
CA ASP A 382 12.25 16.37 -5.49
C ASP A 382 12.25 17.91 -5.42
N GLY A 383 13.12 18.57 -6.20
CA GLY A 383 13.10 20.03 -6.35
C GLY A 383 13.86 20.82 -5.26
N LEU A 384 14.58 20.16 -4.36
CA LEU A 384 15.35 20.84 -3.31
C LEU A 384 16.68 21.39 -3.84
N PRO A 385 17.06 22.63 -3.47
CA PRO A 385 18.37 23.15 -3.81
C PRO A 385 19.46 22.42 -3.00
N VAL A 386 20.47 21.93 -3.71
CA VAL A 386 21.60 21.17 -3.15
C VAL A 386 22.89 21.57 -3.83
N TRP A 387 24.02 21.32 -3.19
CA TRP A 387 25.35 21.40 -3.78
C TRP A 387 25.82 20.00 -4.15
N ARG A 388 26.47 19.83 -5.29
CA ARG A 388 26.96 18.54 -5.77
C ARG A 388 28.42 18.58 -6.17
N ALA A 389 29.14 17.49 -5.92
CA ALA A 389 30.47 17.27 -6.48
C ALA A 389 30.69 15.78 -6.78
N GLU A 390 31.50 15.53 -7.81
CA GLU A 390 32.09 14.21 -8.06
C GLU A 390 33.45 14.15 -7.35
N LEU A 391 33.59 13.18 -6.44
CA LEU A 391 34.85 12.93 -5.71
C LEU A 391 35.87 12.17 -6.56
N GLY A 392 35.41 11.51 -7.63
CA GLY A 392 36.21 10.69 -8.53
C GLY A 392 35.97 9.19 -8.33
N ARG A 393 36.91 8.39 -8.83
CA ARG A 393 36.91 6.92 -8.74
C ARG A 393 38.04 6.47 -7.83
N PHE A 394 37.79 5.42 -7.07
CA PHE A 394 38.73 4.91 -6.07
C PHE A 394 38.99 3.42 -6.32
N GLY A 395 40.19 2.97 -5.93
CA GLY A 395 40.58 1.57 -6.01
C GLY A 395 40.03 0.76 -4.84
N PHE A 396 40.02 -0.56 -4.99
CA PHE A 396 39.66 -1.47 -3.90
C PHE A 396 40.44 -1.18 -2.61
N GLY A 397 39.77 -1.21 -1.47
CA GLY A 397 40.39 -1.06 -0.15
C GLY A 397 40.72 0.38 0.24
N SER A 398 40.62 1.35 -0.67
CA SER A 398 40.82 2.77 -0.34
C SER A 398 39.88 3.20 0.80
N GLN A 399 40.45 3.88 1.79
CA GLN A 399 39.70 4.49 2.88
C GLN A 399 39.53 5.96 2.57
N VAL A 400 38.31 6.35 2.22
CA VAL A 400 37.99 7.71 1.79
C VAL A 400 37.25 8.42 2.90
N ALA A 401 37.78 9.55 3.34
CA ALA A 401 37.13 10.50 4.24
C ALA A 401 36.83 11.80 3.47
N TYR A 402 35.65 12.35 3.66
CA TYR A 402 35.29 13.65 3.11
C TYR A 402 34.48 14.46 4.11
N ARG A 403 34.59 15.78 4.03
CA ARG A 403 33.75 16.71 4.78
C ARG A 403 33.41 17.91 3.91
N PHE A 404 32.32 18.58 4.23
CA PHE A 404 31.91 19.78 3.52
C PHE A 404 32.38 21.00 4.29
N VAL A 405 32.84 22.01 3.54
CA VAL A 405 33.10 23.35 4.06
C VAL A 405 32.22 24.30 3.28
N ALA A 406 31.27 24.90 3.96
CA ALA A 406 30.39 25.92 3.39
C ALA A 406 30.79 27.26 4.00
N THR A 407 31.00 28.27 3.16
CA THR A 407 31.29 29.64 3.58
C THR A 407 30.22 30.57 3.03
N ASP A 408 29.57 31.30 3.94
CA ASP A 408 28.62 32.36 3.64
C ASP A 408 29.13 33.67 4.24
N GLU A 409 29.55 34.60 3.38
CA GLU A 409 30.18 35.87 3.79
C GLU A 409 31.38 35.69 4.75
N GLN A 410 31.18 35.87 6.06
CA GLN A 410 32.18 35.67 7.12
C GLN A 410 31.98 34.39 7.94
N THR A 411 30.83 33.72 7.81
CA THR A 411 30.54 32.47 8.53
C THR A 411 31.05 31.29 7.71
N THR A 412 31.83 30.41 8.33
CA THR A 412 32.23 29.13 7.74
C THR A 412 31.74 27.99 8.63
N ALA A 413 31.07 27.03 8.02
CA ALA A 413 30.65 25.80 8.65
C ALA A 413 31.38 24.62 8.04
N VAL A 414 31.73 23.66 8.90
CA VAL A 414 32.43 22.44 8.51
C VAL A 414 31.60 21.26 9.00
N SER A 415 31.30 20.30 8.14
CA SER A 415 30.63 19.07 8.56
C SER A 415 31.57 18.16 9.34
N GLU A 416 31.00 17.25 10.11
CA GLU A 416 31.74 16.06 10.55
C GLU A 416 32.30 15.30 9.33
N PRO A 417 33.44 14.62 9.47
CA PRO A 417 33.93 13.71 8.46
C PRO A 417 32.94 12.56 8.21
N HIS A 418 32.70 12.29 6.94
CA HIS A 418 32.01 11.11 6.47
C HIS A 418 33.02 10.18 5.82
N THR A 419 32.88 8.87 6.06
CA THR A 419 33.80 7.88 5.51
C THR A 419 33.06 6.84 4.66
N PHE A 420 33.81 6.22 3.78
CA PHE A 420 33.47 4.94 3.17
C PHE A 420 34.74 4.17 2.84
N ARG A 421 34.58 2.85 2.74
CA ARG A 421 35.59 1.94 2.19
C ARG A 421 35.10 1.45 0.85
N VAL A 422 36.00 1.45 -0.13
CA VAL A 422 35.70 0.97 -1.48
C VAL A 422 35.71 -0.54 -1.49
N ARG A 423 34.60 -1.12 -1.94
CA ARG A 423 34.37 -2.56 -1.94
C ARG A 423 34.73 -3.18 -3.29
N GLY A 424 35.06 -4.46 -3.33
CA GLY A 424 35.37 -5.15 -4.58
C GLY A 424 34.85 -6.58 -4.57
N TRP A 425 34.32 -7.04 -5.70
CA TRP A 425 33.91 -8.44 -5.86
C TRP A 425 35.16 -9.32 -5.94
N ARG A 426 35.19 -10.38 -5.14
CA ARG A 426 36.26 -11.38 -5.10
C ARG A 426 35.67 -12.77 -5.27
N ALA A 427 36.28 -13.57 -6.13
CA ALA A 427 35.97 -14.98 -6.26
C ALA A 427 36.32 -15.71 -4.96
N LEU A 428 35.46 -16.63 -4.54
CA LEU A 428 35.79 -17.57 -3.47
C LEU A 428 36.60 -18.73 -4.05
N GLU A 429 37.91 -18.76 -3.76
CA GLU A 429 38.84 -19.78 -4.25
C GLU A 429 38.89 -20.98 -3.30
N PRO A 430 38.53 -22.20 -3.74
CA PRO A 430 38.54 -23.39 -2.88
C PRO A 430 39.92 -23.69 -2.30
N ALA A 431 39.97 -23.94 -1.00
CA ALA A 431 41.18 -24.33 -0.28
C ALA A 431 41.13 -25.79 0.19
N SER A 432 40.00 -26.23 0.74
CA SER A 432 39.79 -27.64 1.12
C SER A 432 38.32 -28.03 1.10
N LEU A 433 38.05 -29.31 0.88
CA LEU A 433 36.72 -29.91 0.97
C LEU A 433 36.73 -30.96 2.08
N ARG A 434 35.73 -30.88 2.97
CA ARG A 434 35.61 -31.74 4.15
C ARG A 434 34.30 -32.50 4.16
N LYS A 435 34.35 -33.71 4.70
CA LYS A 435 33.17 -34.56 4.84
C LYS A 435 32.56 -34.29 6.21
N ARG A 436 31.28 -33.94 6.22
CA ARG A 436 30.51 -33.80 7.47
C ARG A 436 29.51 -34.93 7.60
N GLU A 437 29.03 -35.16 8.82
CA GLU A 437 27.91 -36.08 9.04
C GLU A 437 26.71 -35.59 8.23
N GLY A 438 26.27 -36.41 7.27
CA GLY A 438 25.14 -36.07 6.38
C GLY A 438 25.40 -34.90 5.42
N GLY A 439 26.66 -34.56 5.12
CA GLY A 439 26.97 -33.35 4.35
C GLY A 439 28.42 -33.16 3.92
N ALA A 440 28.71 -31.94 3.48
CA ALA A 440 30.01 -31.47 3.04
C ALA A 440 30.30 -30.06 3.60
N GLU A 441 31.56 -29.67 3.69
CA GLU A 441 31.97 -28.31 4.00
C GLU A 441 33.10 -27.91 3.05
N LEU A 442 32.86 -26.87 2.26
CA LEU A 442 33.84 -26.29 1.35
C LEU A 442 34.46 -25.06 2.02
N ILE A 443 35.77 -25.10 2.23
CA ILE A 443 36.55 -24.02 2.86
C ILE A 443 37.30 -23.29 1.76
N PHE A 444 37.30 -21.96 1.80
CA PHE A 444 37.93 -21.10 0.81
C PHE A 444 39.16 -20.40 1.37
N HIS A 445 40.07 -19.99 0.50
CA HIS A 445 41.19 -19.14 0.89
C HIS A 445 40.70 -17.82 1.51
N PRO A 446 41.43 -17.25 2.49
CA PRO A 446 41.04 -16.01 3.12
C PRO A 446 41.10 -14.85 2.11
N PHE A 447 40.23 -13.86 2.30
CA PHE A 447 40.28 -12.64 1.51
C PHE A 447 41.54 -11.82 1.84
N GLU A 448 41.94 -10.97 0.90
CA GLU A 448 42.97 -9.96 1.18
C GLU A 448 42.57 -9.11 2.41
N GLY A 449 43.51 -8.90 3.34
CA GLY A 449 43.26 -8.18 4.59
C GLY A 449 42.63 -9.01 5.72
N SER A 450 42.20 -10.24 5.46
CA SER A 450 41.57 -11.12 6.45
C SER A 450 42.43 -12.34 6.80
N ALA A 451 42.35 -12.78 8.06
CA ALA A 451 42.96 -14.02 8.54
C ALA A 451 41.96 -15.17 8.72
N VAL A 452 40.66 -14.91 8.46
CA VAL A 452 39.58 -15.88 8.65
C VAL A 452 39.14 -16.50 7.33
N TYR A 453 38.81 -17.79 7.38
CA TYR A 453 38.46 -18.58 6.21
C TYR A 453 36.95 -18.52 5.95
N PRO A 454 36.51 -18.09 4.75
CA PRO A 454 35.14 -18.29 4.33
C PRO A 454 34.85 -19.77 4.15
N ARG A 455 33.63 -20.19 4.45
CA ARG A 455 33.22 -21.58 4.30
C ARG A 455 31.76 -21.67 3.85
N ILE A 456 31.42 -22.74 3.15
CA ILE A 456 30.04 -23.11 2.84
C ILE A 456 29.80 -24.54 3.31
N ALA A 457 28.92 -24.71 4.29
CA ALA A 457 28.47 -26.01 4.75
C ALA A 457 27.21 -26.43 3.98
N PHE A 458 27.20 -27.67 3.46
CA PHE A 458 26.09 -28.30 2.77
C PHE A 458 25.57 -29.45 3.63
N THR A 459 24.34 -29.35 4.13
CA THR A 459 23.73 -30.36 5.01
C THR A 459 22.37 -30.79 4.49
N VAL A 460 22.09 -32.09 4.55
CA VAL A 460 20.77 -32.62 4.18
C VAL A 460 19.81 -32.51 5.34
N GLU A 461 18.72 -31.77 5.15
CA GLU A 461 17.63 -31.63 6.11
C GLU A 461 16.35 -32.31 5.63
N ASN A 462 15.58 -32.86 6.56
CA ASN A 462 14.32 -33.58 6.30
C ASN A 462 14.44 -34.66 5.21
N GLY A 463 15.64 -35.22 5.04
CA GLY A 463 15.97 -36.27 4.08
C GLY A 463 16.01 -35.87 2.60
N ARG A 464 15.77 -34.59 2.24
CA ARG A 464 15.81 -34.15 0.82
C ARG A 464 16.25 -32.71 0.57
N SER A 465 16.07 -31.81 1.53
CA SER A 465 16.39 -30.38 1.34
C SER A 465 17.88 -30.18 1.58
N LEU A 466 18.57 -29.47 0.68
CA LEU A 466 19.97 -29.14 0.84
C LEU A 466 20.08 -27.75 1.47
N ARG A 467 20.34 -27.71 2.78
CA ARG A 467 20.64 -26.48 3.48
C ARG A 467 22.10 -26.11 3.26
N CYS A 468 22.33 -24.88 2.87
CA CYS A 468 23.64 -24.32 2.58
C CYS A 468 23.86 -23.10 3.46
N VAL A 469 24.94 -23.09 4.23
CA VAL A 469 25.27 -22.00 5.14
C VAL A 469 26.63 -21.45 4.77
N PHE A 470 26.67 -20.17 4.41
CA PHE A 470 27.93 -19.42 4.33
C PHE A 470 28.20 -18.74 5.66
N ASP A 471 29.44 -18.80 6.11
CA ASP A 471 29.97 -18.04 7.23
C ASP A 471 31.48 -17.80 7.04
N VAL A 472 32.01 -16.89 7.86
CA VAL A 472 33.44 -16.55 7.87
C VAL A 472 33.97 -16.76 9.29
N GLY A 473 34.95 -17.64 9.46
CA GLY A 473 35.56 -17.93 10.76
C GLY A 473 36.45 -19.18 10.76
N GLY A 474 37.20 -19.39 11.86
CA GLY A 474 38.04 -20.58 12.11
C GLY A 474 39.39 -20.62 11.37
N GLU A 475 40.16 -21.68 11.61
CA GLU A 475 41.45 -21.96 10.96
C GLU A 475 41.29 -22.86 9.73
N LEU A 476 42.31 -22.93 8.87
CA LEU A 476 42.35 -23.89 7.78
C LEU A 476 42.46 -25.32 8.34
N GLU A 477 41.47 -26.14 8.05
CA GLU A 477 41.45 -27.54 8.45
C GLU A 477 41.76 -28.44 7.24
N ALA A 478 42.57 -29.48 7.47
CA ALA A 478 42.98 -30.42 6.42
C ALA A 478 41.78 -31.23 5.88
N ALA A 479 41.84 -31.62 4.61
CA ALA A 479 40.85 -32.51 4.01
C ALA A 479 40.82 -33.86 4.74
N ASP A 480 39.62 -34.38 5.05
CA ASP A 480 39.45 -35.57 5.89
C ASP A 480 39.87 -36.88 5.17
N ASP A 481 39.64 -36.98 3.85
CA ASP A 481 39.97 -38.16 3.03
C ASP A 481 40.15 -37.80 1.53
N PRO A 482 41.35 -37.93 0.94
CA PRO A 482 41.57 -37.69 -0.49
C PRO A 482 40.86 -38.70 -1.43
N ALA A 483 40.26 -39.78 -0.91
CA ALA A 483 39.49 -40.75 -1.69
C ALA A 483 37.98 -40.42 -1.81
N TRP A 484 37.46 -39.46 -1.03
CA TRP A 484 36.07 -39.04 -1.14
C TRP A 484 35.89 -38.03 -2.27
N ASP A 485 34.91 -38.26 -3.14
CA ASP A 485 34.67 -37.50 -4.37
C ASP A 485 33.73 -36.29 -4.19
N GLY A 486 33.46 -35.90 -2.94
CA GLY A 486 32.62 -34.73 -2.63
C GLY A 486 31.12 -34.94 -2.81
N GLU A 487 30.65 -36.19 -2.88
CA GLU A 487 29.23 -36.51 -3.07
C GLU A 487 28.41 -36.43 -1.75
N VAL A 488 27.30 -35.68 -1.78
CA VAL A 488 26.28 -35.55 -0.73
C VAL A 488 24.94 -36.07 -1.25
N VAL A 489 24.32 -37.01 -0.54
CA VAL A 489 23.07 -37.67 -0.96
C VAL A 489 21.87 -37.12 -0.21
N ALA A 490 20.95 -36.47 -0.93
CA ALA A 490 19.71 -35.91 -0.43
C ALA A 490 18.50 -36.66 -1.01
N GLY A 491 18.08 -37.72 -0.32
CA GLY A 491 17.03 -38.62 -0.80
C GLY A 491 17.46 -39.32 -2.10
N ASN A 492 16.75 -39.04 -3.19
CA ASN A 492 17.06 -39.57 -4.52
C ASN A 492 17.97 -38.65 -5.35
N TYR A 493 18.47 -37.57 -4.75
CA TYR A 493 19.33 -36.58 -5.41
C TYR A 493 20.76 -36.66 -4.89
N ARG A 494 21.73 -36.35 -5.75
CA ARG A 494 23.16 -36.36 -5.43
C ARG A 494 23.75 -35.00 -5.78
N LEU A 495 24.23 -34.28 -4.78
CA LEU A 495 25.02 -33.07 -4.94
C LEU A 495 26.49 -33.45 -4.96
N ARG A 496 27.18 -33.20 -6.06
CA ARG A 496 28.64 -33.27 -6.12
C ARG A 496 29.22 -31.88 -5.89
N VAL A 497 30.14 -31.77 -4.93
CA VAL A 497 30.95 -30.58 -4.67
C VAL A 497 32.35 -30.83 -5.21
N ASP A 498 32.78 -30.06 -6.21
CA ASP A 498 34.13 -30.20 -6.77
C ASP A 498 35.15 -29.47 -5.89
N ALA A 499 36.15 -30.19 -5.39
CA ALA A 499 37.11 -29.65 -4.41
C ALA A 499 38.10 -28.64 -5.01
N GLU A 500 38.39 -28.71 -6.31
CA GLU A 500 39.37 -27.83 -6.97
C GLU A 500 38.71 -26.52 -7.46
N SER A 501 37.53 -26.64 -8.07
CA SER A 501 36.83 -25.51 -8.68
C SER A 501 35.71 -24.92 -7.82
N GLY A 502 35.23 -25.66 -6.81
CA GLY A 502 34.10 -25.27 -5.96
C GLY A 502 32.74 -25.40 -6.67
N HIS A 503 32.72 -25.92 -7.90
CA HIS A 503 31.47 -26.07 -8.65
C HIS A 503 30.56 -27.13 -8.04
N LEU A 504 29.27 -26.82 -8.07
CA LEU A 504 28.21 -27.70 -7.60
C LEU A 504 27.47 -28.32 -8.78
N VAL A 505 27.20 -29.61 -8.73
CA VAL A 505 26.34 -30.30 -9.70
C VAL A 505 25.35 -31.17 -8.94
N LEU A 506 24.06 -30.83 -9.06
CA LEU A 506 22.95 -31.59 -8.49
C LEU A 506 22.35 -32.50 -9.55
N ARG A 507 22.29 -33.80 -9.25
CA ARG A 507 21.71 -34.82 -10.14
C ARG A 507 20.52 -35.52 -9.49
N ASP A 508 19.57 -35.93 -10.31
CA ASP A 508 18.50 -36.84 -9.89
C ASP A 508 18.95 -38.31 -9.87
N ALA A 509 18.03 -39.20 -9.50
CA ALA A 509 18.29 -40.64 -9.43
C ALA A 509 18.65 -41.26 -10.80
N GLN A 510 18.31 -40.61 -11.90
CA GLN A 510 18.63 -41.02 -13.27
C GLN A 510 19.97 -40.43 -13.76
N GLY A 511 20.64 -39.63 -12.94
CA GLY A 511 21.91 -38.98 -13.26
C GLY A 511 21.77 -37.71 -14.11
N ARG A 512 20.55 -37.23 -14.36
CA ARG A 512 20.29 -35.98 -15.10
C ARG A 512 20.67 -34.80 -14.22
N ILE A 513 21.28 -33.77 -14.81
CA ILE A 513 21.62 -32.53 -14.09
C ILE A 513 20.33 -31.73 -13.91
N VAL A 514 20.03 -31.41 -12.66
CA VAL A 514 18.85 -30.62 -12.25
C VAL A 514 19.24 -29.16 -12.03
N ALA A 515 20.37 -28.94 -11.36
CA ALA A 515 20.95 -27.62 -11.13
C ALA A 515 22.48 -27.74 -11.13
N ARG A 516 23.17 -26.69 -11.55
CA ARG A 516 24.62 -26.57 -11.43
C ARG A 516 25.04 -25.12 -11.30
N THR A 517 26.19 -24.89 -10.70
CA THR A 517 26.83 -23.58 -10.73
C THR A 517 27.28 -23.22 -12.14
N TYR A 518 27.40 -21.93 -12.42
CA TYR A 518 27.87 -21.41 -13.70
C TYR A 518 29.39 -21.61 -13.84
N ASP A 519 29.85 -22.18 -14.96
CA ASP A 519 31.22 -22.67 -15.17
C ASP A 519 31.90 -22.12 -16.45
N LEU A 520 31.32 -21.10 -17.08
CA LEU A 520 31.85 -20.50 -18.31
C LEU A 520 32.59 -19.18 -18.06
N GLY A 521 33.58 -18.90 -18.91
CA GLY A 521 34.29 -17.61 -18.94
C GLY A 521 35.12 -17.30 -17.70
N GLY A 522 35.51 -18.32 -16.91
CA GLY A 522 36.27 -18.15 -15.67
C GLY A 522 35.49 -17.52 -14.52
N THR A 523 34.15 -17.48 -14.61
CA THR A 523 33.30 -16.97 -13.53
C THR A 523 33.29 -17.97 -12.36
N ALA A 524 33.56 -17.48 -11.16
CA ALA A 524 33.52 -18.31 -9.95
C ALA A 524 32.06 -18.67 -9.57
N PRO A 525 31.82 -19.88 -9.02
CA PRO A 525 30.49 -20.28 -8.57
C PRO A 525 29.96 -19.38 -7.45
N PHE A 526 30.86 -18.87 -6.62
CA PHE A 526 30.56 -17.98 -5.50
C PHE A 526 31.50 -16.79 -5.49
N GLU A 527 30.95 -15.61 -5.24
CA GLU A 527 31.69 -14.36 -5.09
C GLU A 527 31.24 -13.64 -3.82
N ALA A 528 32.17 -12.92 -3.19
CA ALA A 528 31.89 -12.05 -2.06
C ALA A 528 32.27 -10.61 -2.41
N LEU A 529 31.43 -9.65 -2.05
CA LEU A 529 31.80 -8.24 -2.08
C LEU A 529 32.49 -7.91 -0.76
N THR A 530 33.80 -7.64 -0.80
CA THR A 530 34.59 -7.35 0.41
C THR A 530 35.13 -5.93 0.39
N ASP A 531 35.57 -5.42 1.55
CA ASP A 531 36.43 -4.24 1.61
C ASP A 531 37.91 -4.64 1.82
N GLY A 532 38.80 -3.64 1.99
CA GLY A 532 40.24 -3.86 2.19
C GLY A 532 40.63 -4.46 3.55
N ASP A 533 39.71 -4.54 4.52
CA ASP A 533 39.93 -5.28 5.78
C ASP A 533 39.40 -6.72 5.68
N GLY A 534 38.87 -7.10 4.52
CA GLY A 534 38.24 -8.40 4.29
C GLY A 534 36.87 -8.56 4.94
N ALA A 535 36.20 -7.46 5.31
CA ALA A 535 34.81 -7.49 5.76
C ALA A 535 33.87 -7.82 4.58
N VAL A 536 32.92 -8.73 4.77
CA VAL A 536 32.01 -9.18 3.71
C VAL A 536 30.70 -8.39 3.78
N HIS A 537 30.26 -7.83 2.65
CA HIS A 537 29.05 -7.01 2.56
C HIS A 537 27.95 -7.67 1.73
N LYS A 538 28.31 -8.45 0.73
CA LYS A 538 27.36 -9.19 -0.13
C LYS A 538 27.94 -10.52 -0.54
N LEU A 539 27.06 -11.44 -0.90
CA LEU A 539 27.39 -12.71 -1.55
C LEU A 539 26.63 -12.84 -2.85
N ARG A 540 27.28 -13.43 -3.84
CA ARG A 540 26.67 -13.78 -5.12
C ARG A 540 26.90 -15.26 -5.41
N LEU A 541 25.80 -15.95 -5.71
CA LEU A 541 25.80 -17.33 -6.18
C LEU A 541 25.49 -17.31 -7.68
N ASN A 542 26.36 -17.91 -8.47
CA ASN A 542 26.24 -17.96 -9.92
C ASN A 542 25.81 -19.37 -10.34
N LEU A 543 24.56 -19.51 -10.82
CA LEU A 543 24.00 -20.76 -11.34
C LEU A 543 23.88 -20.72 -12.86
N ARG A 544 23.96 -21.90 -13.47
CA ARG A 544 23.61 -22.07 -14.88
C ARG A 544 22.10 -21.91 -15.05
N LEU A 545 21.69 -21.08 -16.00
CA LEU A 545 20.32 -20.97 -16.48
C LEU A 545 20.25 -21.60 -17.88
N GLU A 546 19.45 -22.65 -18.05
CA GLU A 546 19.29 -23.27 -19.37
C GLU A 546 18.35 -22.42 -20.27
N PRO A 547 18.54 -22.36 -21.59
CA PRO A 547 17.75 -21.47 -22.47
C PRO A 547 16.23 -21.68 -22.46
N ASP A 548 15.78 -22.89 -22.14
CA ASP A 548 14.36 -23.26 -22.03
C ASP A 548 13.87 -23.33 -20.57
N GLU A 549 14.73 -22.98 -19.62
CA GLU A 549 14.40 -22.92 -18.20
C GLU A 549 13.57 -21.69 -17.85
N ARG A 550 12.61 -21.93 -16.97
CA ARG A 550 11.65 -20.96 -16.46
C ARG A 550 11.78 -20.85 -14.94
N MET A 551 11.64 -19.64 -14.43
CA MET A 551 11.80 -19.18 -13.06
C MET A 551 10.52 -18.51 -12.55
N TYR A 552 9.86 -19.19 -11.62
CA TYR A 552 8.64 -18.74 -10.95
C TYR A 552 8.88 -18.42 -9.47
N GLY A 553 7.84 -17.97 -8.78
CA GLY A 553 7.84 -17.67 -7.35
C GLY A 553 8.11 -16.19 -7.10
N THR A 554 9.08 -15.90 -6.24
CA THR A 554 9.56 -14.56 -5.85
C THR A 554 8.62 -13.71 -4.98
N GLY A 555 7.54 -14.29 -4.48
CA GLY A 555 6.51 -13.63 -3.66
C GLY A 555 5.22 -13.35 -4.41
N GLU A 556 4.37 -12.52 -3.81
CA GLU A 556 3.24 -11.92 -4.52
C GLU A 556 3.78 -10.91 -5.53
N ARG A 557 3.41 -11.03 -6.80
CA ARG A 557 3.87 -10.12 -7.85
C ARG A 557 2.78 -9.82 -8.87
N TYR A 558 2.84 -8.62 -9.44
CA TYR A 558 1.74 -8.06 -10.22
C TYR A 558 2.04 -8.03 -11.72
N ALA A 559 3.32 -7.99 -12.12
CA ALA A 559 3.72 -7.82 -13.51
C ALA A 559 3.62 -9.09 -14.37
N ASP A 560 3.94 -10.27 -13.83
CA ASP A 560 4.03 -11.52 -14.60
C ASP A 560 3.97 -12.75 -13.69
N LEU A 561 3.79 -13.93 -14.26
CA LEU A 561 3.86 -15.21 -13.54
C LEU A 561 5.31 -15.76 -13.50
N GLU A 562 6.13 -15.37 -14.47
CA GLU A 562 7.42 -15.96 -14.81
C GLU A 562 8.46 -14.86 -15.05
N TYR A 563 9.68 -15.08 -14.55
CA TYR A 563 10.70 -14.04 -14.42
C TYR A 563 12.02 -14.30 -15.15
N ALA A 564 12.15 -15.38 -15.91
CA ALA A 564 13.31 -15.55 -16.79
C ALA A 564 13.47 -14.33 -17.73
N GLY A 565 14.68 -13.78 -17.79
CA GLY A 565 15.02 -12.53 -18.50
C GLY A 565 14.81 -11.26 -17.68
N ARG A 566 14.61 -11.32 -16.36
CA ARG A 566 14.33 -10.17 -15.49
C ARG A 566 15.16 -10.16 -14.21
N ASP A 567 15.31 -8.96 -13.66
CA ASP A 567 15.80 -8.74 -12.30
C ASP A 567 14.59 -8.63 -11.36
N VAL A 568 14.63 -9.37 -10.26
CA VAL A 568 13.58 -9.42 -9.25
C VAL A 568 14.21 -9.26 -7.87
N ASP A 569 13.91 -8.16 -7.20
CA ASP A 569 14.41 -7.89 -5.86
C ASP A 569 13.40 -8.26 -4.77
N HIS A 570 13.92 -8.48 -3.57
CA HIS A 570 13.14 -8.87 -2.41
C HIS A 570 13.22 -7.76 -1.36
N TYR A 571 12.33 -6.78 -1.54
CA TYR A 571 12.22 -5.61 -0.69
C TYR A 571 10.75 -5.26 -0.48
N VAL A 572 10.25 -5.44 0.74
CA VAL A 572 8.87 -5.07 1.12
C VAL A 572 8.69 -3.59 0.82
N PHE A 573 7.64 -3.21 0.08
CA PHE A 573 7.40 -1.81 -0.26
C PHE A 573 5.92 -1.50 -0.46
N ASN A 574 5.48 -0.37 0.11
CA ASN A 574 4.14 0.16 -0.11
C ASN A 574 4.09 0.91 -1.45
N GLN A 575 3.84 0.18 -2.53
CA GLN A 575 3.57 0.77 -3.85
C GLN A 575 2.05 0.95 -4.01
N TYR A 576 1.58 2.15 -3.71
CA TYR A 576 0.16 2.48 -3.84
C TYR A 576 -0.29 2.52 -5.31
N ARG A 577 -1.05 1.48 -5.72
CA ARG A 577 -1.50 1.21 -7.09
C ARG A 577 -0.34 0.97 -8.07
N SER A 578 -0.65 0.33 -9.21
CA SER A 578 0.33 0.15 -10.29
C SER A 578 1.64 -0.50 -9.80
N GLN A 579 1.51 -1.57 -9.02
CA GLN A 579 2.58 -2.25 -8.29
C GLN A 579 3.74 -2.67 -9.21
N GLY A 580 3.44 -3.15 -10.42
CA GLY A 580 4.44 -3.58 -11.39
C GLY A 580 5.33 -4.68 -10.82
N MET A 581 6.64 -4.40 -10.70
CA MET A 581 7.62 -5.33 -10.11
C MET A 581 7.74 -5.21 -8.59
N ARG A 582 7.27 -4.10 -8.00
CA ARG A 582 7.26 -3.87 -6.55
C ARG A 582 6.11 -4.66 -5.92
N THR A 583 6.21 -4.90 -4.62
CA THR A 583 5.23 -5.72 -3.90
C THR A 583 5.27 -5.48 -2.40
N TYR A 584 4.13 -5.72 -1.77
CA TYR A 584 3.98 -5.78 -0.32
C TYR A 584 4.55 -7.09 0.27
N ILE A 585 4.59 -8.18 -0.51
CA ILE A 585 5.05 -9.51 -0.06
C ILE A 585 6.08 -10.13 -1.02
N PRO A 586 7.33 -9.64 -1.04
CA PRO A 586 8.41 -10.35 -1.73
C PRO A 586 8.80 -11.61 -0.95
N VAL A 587 9.19 -12.66 -1.66
CA VAL A 587 9.77 -13.88 -1.06
C VAL A 587 10.98 -14.30 -1.88
N PRO A 588 12.20 -14.43 -1.32
CA PRO A 588 13.40 -14.82 -2.05
C PRO A 588 13.45 -16.32 -2.37
N LEU A 589 12.38 -16.85 -2.96
CA LEU A 589 12.21 -18.22 -3.45
C LEU A 589 12.08 -18.20 -4.97
N ALA A 590 13.03 -18.80 -5.68
CA ALA A 590 12.92 -19.09 -7.11
C ALA A 590 12.55 -20.57 -7.28
N ILE A 591 11.57 -20.86 -8.15
CA ILE A 591 11.17 -22.21 -8.52
C ILE A 591 11.48 -22.42 -10.00
N SER A 592 12.37 -23.35 -10.29
CA SER A 592 12.77 -23.69 -11.65
C SER A 592 11.90 -24.79 -12.25
N SER A 593 11.52 -24.62 -13.51
CA SER A 593 10.94 -25.69 -14.35
C SER A 593 11.84 -26.91 -14.57
N LYS A 594 13.14 -26.83 -14.25
CA LYS A 594 14.09 -27.95 -14.36
C LYS A 594 14.07 -28.88 -13.16
N GLY A 595 13.24 -28.60 -12.15
CA GLY A 595 13.01 -29.49 -11.02
C GLY A 595 13.84 -29.15 -9.79
N TYR A 596 14.04 -27.86 -9.52
CA TYR A 596 14.58 -27.40 -8.24
C TYR A 596 14.00 -26.06 -7.81
N GLY A 597 14.16 -25.70 -6.54
CA GLY A 597 13.98 -24.34 -6.04
C GLY A 597 15.22 -23.86 -5.31
N LEU A 598 15.44 -22.54 -5.33
CA LEU A 598 16.47 -21.85 -4.55
C LEU A 598 15.79 -20.84 -3.63
N PHE A 599 16.00 -20.97 -2.33
CA PHE A 599 15.45 -20.06 -1.33
C PHE A 599 16.57 -19.40 -0.53
N LEU A 600 16.67 -18.07 -0.55
CA LEU A 600 17.60 -17.35 0.34
C LEU A 600 16.90 -17.10 1.69
N HIS A 601 17.37 -17.78 2.74
CA HIS A 601 16.81 -17.66 4.08
C HIS A 601 17.46 -16.49 4.82
N THR A 602 17.01 -15.27 4.51
CA THR A 602 17.53 -14.01 5.05
C THR A 602 16.44 -12.97 5.21
N GLY A 603 16.62 -11.99 6.10
CA GLY A 603 15.82 -10.75 6.10
C GLY A 603 16.41 -9.62 5.24
N MET A 604 17.65 -9.79 4.78
CA MET A 604 18.39 -8.75 4.05
C MET A 604 17.84 -8.51 2.65
N TYR A 605 18.18 -7.36 2.06
CA TYR A 605 17.96 -7.11 0.65
C TYR A 605 18.64 -8.19 -0.19
N SER A 606 17.93 -8.67 -1.20
CA SER A 606 18.46 -9.63 -2.16
C SER A 606 17.82 -9.43 -3.51
N VAL A 607 18.48 -9.91 -4.56
CA VAL A 607 18.01 -9.85 -5.93
C VAL A 607 18.35 -11.13 -6.66
N PHE A 608 17.36 -11.61 -7.42
CA PHE A 608 17.54 -12.64 -8.42
C PHE A 608 17.62 -12.00 -9.80
N ARG A 609 18.71 -12.29 -10.51
CA ARG A 609 18.91 -11.85 -11.89
C ARG A 609 18.85 -13.07 -12.78
N PHE A 610 17.73 -13.24 -13.47
CA PHE A 610 17.50 -14.40 -14.33
C PHE A 610 17.93 -14.08 -15.76
N GLY A 611 19.19 -14.28 -16.11
CA GLY A 611 19.63 -14.16 -17.50
C GLY A 611 19.79 -12.72 -18.02
N THR A 612 19.83 -11.71 -17.15
CA THR A 612 19.85 -10.28 -17.57
C THR A 612 21.24 -9.73 -17.85
N ARG A 613 22.28 -10.22 -17.14
CA ARG A 613 23.69 -9.88 -17.42
C ARG A 613 24.29 -10.79 -18.47
N LEU A 614 24.08 -12.10 -18.33
CA LEU A 614 24.41 -13.14 -19.31
C LEU A 614 23.19 -14.03 -19.46
N SER A 615 22.74 -14.30 -20.68
CA SER A 615 21.44 -14.98 -20.94
C SER A 615 21.35 -16.40 -20.40
N ASP A 616 22.47 -17.02 -20.05
CA ASP A 616 22.60 -18.37 -19.52
C ASP A 616 23.09 -18.42 -18.06
N ARG A 617 22.98 -17.29 -17.35
CA ARG A 617 23.36 -17.15 -15.94
C ARG A 617 22.19 -16.69 -15.08
N PHE A 618 21.93 -17.44 -14.01
CA PHE A 618 21.09 -17.01 -12.89
C PHE A 618 22.02 -16.56 -11.75
N GLU A 619 21.91 -15.29 -11.36
CA GLU A 619 22.63 -14.76 -10.20
C GLU A 619 21.66 -14.58 -9.02
N ALA A 620 22.01 -15.16 -7.88
CA ALA A 620 21.38 -14.84 -6.61
C ALA A 620 22.34 -14.00 -5.78
N GLU A 621 22.00 -12.73 -5.56
CA GLU A 621 22.81 -11.78 -4.81
C GLU A 621 22.08 -11.39 -3.51
N VAL A 622 22.80 -11.38 -2.40
CA VAL A 622 22.26 -11.12 -1.06
C VAL A 622 23.20 -10.26 -0.25
N ASP A 623 22.64 -9.26 0.42
CA ASP A 623 23.38 -8.45 1.38
C ASP A 623 23.61 -9.24 2.67
N VAL A 624 24.74 -9.01 3.34
CA VAL A 624 25.07 -9.59 4.64
C VAL A 624 25.54 -8.50 5.60
N LEU A 625 25.42 -8.76 6.90
CA LEU A 625 25.94 -7.87 7.93
C LEU A 625 27.46 -8.07 8.08
N PRO A 626 28.30 -7.03 7.97
CA PRO A 626 29.76 -7.19 8.00
C PRO A 626 30.33 -7.68 9.34
N ASP A 627 29.67 -7.34 10.45
CA ASP A 627 30.01 -7.81 11.80
C ASP A 627 29.58 -9.28 12.04
N ARG A 628 28.65 -9.78 11.22
CA ARG A 628 28.16 -11.16 11.25
C ARG A 628 27.93 -11.67 9.82
N PRO A 629 29.00 -11.91 9.04
CA PRO A 629 28.91 -12.25 7.62
C PRO A 629 28.47 -13.71 7.45
N ARG A 630 27.20 -13.98 7.75
CA ARG A 630 26.56 -15.28 7.68
C ARG A 630 25.27 -15.16 6.88
N THR A 631 25.08 -16.06 5.91
CA THR A 631 23.80 -16.21 5.20
C THR A 631 23.48 -17.67 4.99
N GLU A 632 22.22 -17.95 4.74
CA GLU A 632 21.70 -19.30 4.60
C GLU A 632 20.82 -19.37 3.35
N TRP A 633 20.94 -20.45 2.59
CA TRP A 633 20.04 -20.74 1.48
C TRP A 633 19.74 -22.23 1.41
N TYR A 634 18.64 -22.55 0.73
CA TYR A 634 18.22 -23.92 0.49
C TYR A 634 18.15 -24.19 -1.00
N LEU A 635 18.59 -25.39 -1.39
CA LEU A 635 18.24 -26.00 -2.65
C LEU A 635 17.20 -27.09 -2.39
N PHE A 636 16.04 -26.95 -3.01
CA PHE A 636 14.92 -27.89 -2.90
C PHE A 636 14.78 -28.66 -4.21
N PRO A 637 15.29 -29.90 -4.32
CA PRO A 637 15.10 -30.69 -5.53
C PRO A 637 13.68 -31.27 -5.63
N GLY A 638 13.14 -31.29 -6.84
CA GLY A 638 11.83 -31.88 -7.15
C GLY A 638 10.95 -30.98 -8.00
N ALA A 639 9.74 -31.46 -8.29
CA ALA A 639 8.75 -30.68 -9.03
C ALA A 639 8.34 -29.40 -8.26
N PRO A 640 7.73 -28.39 -8.89
CA PRO A 640 7.30 -27.17 -8.22
C PRO A 640 6.50 -27.39 -6.91
N SER A 641 5.64 -28.41 -6.86
CA SER A 641 4.90 -28.79 -5.63
C SER A 641 5.81 -29.34 -4.51
N ASP A 642 6.86 -30.08 -4.88
CA ASP A 642 7.86 -30.55 -3.93
C ASP A 642 8.63 -29.39 -3.32
N VAL A 643 9.01 -28.42 -4.16
CA VAL A 643 9.70 -27.19 -3.75
C VAL A 643 8.85 -26.42 -2.74
N LEU A 644 7.57 -26.17 -3.02
CA LEU A 644 6.67 -25.47 -2.10
C LEU A 644 6.46 -26.21 -0.78
N LYS A 645 6.31 -27.53 -0.84
CA LYS A 645 6.20 -28.34 0.38
C LYS A 645 7.47 -28.23 1.23
N ALA A 646 8.65 -28.35 0.62
CA ALA A 646 9.93 -28.22 1.32
C ALA A 646 10.14 -26.80 1.89
N TYR A 647 9.81 -25.77 1.10
CA TYR A 647 9.85 -24.37 1.55
C TYR A 647 8.99 -24.15 2.80
N THR A 648 7.75 -24.64 2.79
CA THR A 648 6.84 -24.52 3.95
C THR A 648 7.18 -25.48 5.10
N ASP A 649 7.93 -26.56 4.86
CA ASP A 649 8.50 -27.38 5.94
C ASP A 649 9.59 -26.60 6.71
N VAL A 650 10.33 -25.70 6.02
CA VAL A 650 11.39 -24.86 6.62
C VAL A 650 10.81 -23.59 7.24
N THR A 651 9.93 -22.90 6.53
CA THR A 651 9.43 -21.56 6.91
C THR A 651 8.12 -21.59 7.70
N GLY A 652 7.53 -22.77 7.87
CA GLY A 652 6.26 -22.98 8.55
C GLY A 652 5.08 -23.18 7.60
N LYS A 653 4.08 -23.93 8.07
CA LYS A 653 2.90 -24.31 7.29
C LYS A 653 1.85 -23.21 7.28
N PRO A 654 1.09 -23.06 6.17
CA PRO A 654 0.00 -22.09 6.11
C PRO A 654 -1.00 -22.26 7.26
N ALA A 655 -1.26 -21.19 8.00
CA ALA A 655 -2.24 -21.22 9.09
C ALA A 655 -3.65 -21.35 8.51
N LEU A 656 -4.36 -22.43 8.84
CA LEU A 656 -5.73 -22.68 8.39
C LEU A 656 -6.68 -21.62 8.97
N PRO A 657 -7.34 -20.79 8.16
CA PRO A 657 -8.41 -19.91 8.62
C PRO A 657 -9.66 -20.73 9.03
N PRO A 658 -10.49 -20.21 9.94
CA PRO A 658 -11.79 -20.79 10.25
C PRO A 658 -12.73 -20.73 9.03
N LYS A 659 -13.71 -21.63 8.94
CA LYS A 659 -14.55 -21.77 7.75
C LYS A 659 -15.30 -20.50 7.36
N TRP A 660 -15.75 -19.70 8.33
CA TRP A 660 -16.44 -18.43 8.09
C TRP A 660 -15.60 -17.43 7.29
N ALA A 661 -14.26 -17.50 7.37
CA ALA A 661 -13.36 -16.63 6.62
C ALA A 661 -13.39 -16.91 5.10
N PHE A 662 -13.94 -18.06 4.69
CA PHE A 662 -14.06 -18.43 3.28
C PHE A 662 -15.41 -18.06 2.66
N GLY A 663 -16.34 -17.41 3.37
CA GLY A 663 -17.54 -16.82 2.74
C GLY A 663 -17.25 -15.50 2.02
N PRO A 664 -18.28 -14.77 1.54
CA PRO A 664 -18.17 -13.40 1.03
C PRO A 664 -17.96 -12.36 2.14
N TRP A 665 -17.06 -11.40 1.90
CA TRP A 665 -16.69 -10.34 2.83
C TRP A 665 -17.19 -8.98 2.38
N MET A 666 -17.61 -8.19 3.36
CA MET A 666 -18.09 -6.84 3.20
C MET A 666 -17.08 -5.85 3.78
N SER A 667 -16.65 -4.87 3.01
CA SER A 667 -15.83 -3.78 3.54
C SER A 667 -16.07 -2.46 2.79
N SER A 668 -15.95 -1.36 3.51
CA SER A 668 -15.77 -0.02 2.96
C SER A 668 -15.16 0.88 4.03
N ASN A 669 -14.23 1.74 3.65
CA ASN A 669 -13.73 2.79 4.54
C ASN A 669 -14.84 3.80 4.92
N ASN A 670 -15.94 3.85 4.14
CA ASN A 670 -17.04 4.79 4.35
C ASN A 670 -17.93 4.47 5.56
N TRP A 671 -17.78 3.28 6.16
CA TRP A 671 -18.62 2.82 7.27
C TRP A 671 -18.03 3.25 8.61
N ASP A 672 -18.35 4.48 9.00
CA ASP A 672 -17.70 5.24 10.07
C ASP A 672 -18.62 5.52 11.28
N SER A 673 -19.71 4.77 11.36
CA SER A 673 -20.64 4.79 12.49
C SER A 673 -21.42 3.48 12.57
N GLN A 674 -21.97 3.21 13.75
CA GLN A 674 -22.86 2.08 14.00
C GLN A 674 -24.10 2.13 13.12
N ALA A 675 -24.70 3.32 12.93
CA ALA A 675 -25.89 3.47 12.10
C ALA A 675 -25.63 3.08 10.64
N VAL A 676 -24.55 3.60 10.03
CA VAL A 676 -24.17 3.27 8.64
C VAL A 676 -23.81 1.79 8.52
N THR A 677 -23.08 1.24 9.49
CA THR A 677 -22.70 -0.18 9.53
C THR A 677 -23.94 -1.07 9.54
N MET A 678 -24.89 -0.81 10.44
CA MET A 678 -26.11 -1.60 10.56
C MET A 678 -27.03 -1.44 9.35
N GLU A 679 -27.03 -0.29 8.68
CA GLU A 679 -27.70 -0.13 7.38
C GLU A 679 -27.15 -1.11 6.34
N GLN A 680 -25.83 -1.27 6.23
CA GLN A 680 -25.25 -2.21 5.26
C GLN A 680 -25.55 -3.66 5.60
N VAL A 681 -25.61 -3.99 6.90
CA VAL A 681 -26.04 -5.31 7.38
C VAL A 681 -27.52 -5.54 7.01
N GLU A 682 -28.39 -4.54 7.19
CA GLU A 682 -29.79 -4.61 6.79
C GLU A 682 -29.94 -4.77 5.28
N GLN A 683 -29.19 -4.03 4.46
CA GLN A 683 -29.21 -4.20 3.00
C GLN A 683 -28.76 -5.60 2.58
N THR A 684 -27.75 -6.15 3.25
CA THR A 684 -27.25 -7.52 3.03
C THR A 684 -28.36 -8.55 3.29
N VAL A 685 -29.06 -8.42 4.42
CA VAL A 685 -30.20 -9.29 4.77
C VAL A 685 -31.36 -9.10 3.78
N ARG A 686 -31.71 -7.85 3.45
CA ARG A 686 -32.78 -7.49 2.51
C ARG A 686 -32.56 -8.09 1.13
N HIS A 687 -31.32 -8.04 0.64
CA HIS A 687 -30.95 -8.58 -0.66
C HIS A 687 -30.56 -10.05 -0.63
N ARG A 688 -30.61 -10.71 0.54
CA ARG A 688 -30.22 -12.11 0.75
C ARG A 688 -28.81 -12.39 0.24
N ILE A 689 -27.88 -11.49 0.51
CA ILE A 689 -26.47 -11.71 0.20
C ILE A 689 -25.86 -12.52 1.35
N PRO A 690 -25.30 -13.70 1.10
CA PRO A 690 -24.85 -14.60 2.17
C PRO A 690 -23.44 -14.24 2.67
N ALA A 691 -23.24 -12.97 3.06
CA ALA A 691 -21.96 -12.53 3.62
C ALA A 691 -21.67 -13.21 4.97
N THR A 692 -20.39 -13.43 5.27
CA THR A 692 -19.92 -14.04 6.52
C THR A 692 -18.95 -13.15 7.30
N VAL A 693 -18.43 -12.09 6.70
CA VAL A 693 -17.48 -11.17 7.35
C VAL A 693 -17.80 -9.72 7.00
N ILE A 694 -17.68 -8.84 7.98
CA ILE A 694 -17.65 -7.39 7.82
C ILE A 694 -16.36 -6.82 8.41
N VAL A 695 -15.73 -5.91 7.67
CA VAL A 695 -14.51 -5.20 8.11
C VAL A 695 -14.85 -3.74 8.34
N LEU A 696 -14.54 -3.23 9.53
CA LEU A 696 -14.69 -1.83 9.89
C LEU A 696 -13.31 -1.16 9.95
N GLU A 697 -13.11 -0.16 9.09
CA GLU A 697 -11.84 0.59 9.06
C GLU A 697 -11.91 1.89 9.85
N GLN A 698 -12.87 2.75 9.52
CA GLN A 698 -13.06 4.06 10.15
C GLN A 698 -13.84 3.95 11.48
N TRP A 699 -13.46 2.99 12.33
CA TRP A 699 -14.13 2.68 13.60
C TRP A 699 -13.60 3.49 14.79
N SER A 700 -12.34 3.90 14.70
CA SER A 700 -11.58 4.41 15.84
C SER A 700 -11.67 5.94 16.01
N ASP A 701 -11.09 6.45 17.09
CA ASP A 701 -10.85 7.88 17.31
C ASP A 701 -9.84 8.53 16.33
N GLU A 702 -9.28 7.74 15.40
CA GLU A 702 -8.29 8.17 14.41
C GLU A 702 -7.02 8.79 15.01
N ALA A 703 -6.74 8.48 16.28
CA ALA A 703 -5.57 8.93 17.02
C ALA A 703 -4.84 7.76 17.68
N THR A 704 -5.56 6.96 18.47
CA THR A 704 -5.02 5.82 19.23
C THR A 704 -5.18 4.50 18.50
N PHE A 705 -6.18 4.39 17.62
CA PHE A 705 -6.55 3.17 16.89
C PHE A 705 -6.88 1.97 17.79
N TYR A 706 -7.22 2.19 19.06
CA TYR A 706 -7.76 1.13 19.93
C TYR A 706 -9.02 1.56 20.68
N ILE A 707 -9.44 2.82 20.54
CA ILE A 707 -10.65 3.38 21.14
C ILE A 707 -11.61 3.77 20.02
N PHE A 708 -12.90 3.46 20.18
CA PHE A 708 -13.94 3.85 19.23
C PHE A 708 -14.12 5.37 19.18
N ASN A 709 -14.50 5.90 18.01
CA ASN A 709 -14.76 7.32 17.82
C ASN A 709 -15.85 7.86 18.77
N ASP A 710 -15.74 9.15 19.15
CA ASP A 710 -16.63 9.87 20.10
C ASP A 710 -16.74 9.27 21.51
N CYS A 711 -16.00 8.20 21.82
CA CYS A 711 -16.00 7.59 23.14
C CYS A 711 -15.46 8.57 24.20
N GLN A 712 -16.13 8.62 25.36
CA GLN A 712 -15.70 9.42 26.51
C GLN A 712 -15.02 8.52 27.54
N TYR A 713 -13.85 8.95 28.03
CA TYR A 713 -13.07 8.22 29.02
C TYR A 713 -12.08 9.17 29.71
N GLU A 714 -11.60 8.76 30.89
CA GLU A 714 -10.48 9.45 31.55
C GLU A 714 -9.16 8.93 30.98
N PRO A 715 -8.22 9.80 30.57
CA PRO A 715 -6.91 9.37 30.10
C PRO A 715 -6.14 8.59 31.17
N LYS A 716 -5.47 7.51 30.76
CA LYS A 716 -4.61 6.69 31.62
C LYS A 716 -3.14 6.89 31.26
N PRO A 717 -2.27 7.21 32.24
CA PRO A 717 -0.84 7.36 32.01
C PRO A 717 -0.10 6.02 32.09
N GLY A 718 1.15 6.02 31.61
CA GLY A 718 2.07 4.91 31.80
C GLY A 718 1.60 3.61 31.13
N LEU A 719 1.91 2.49 31.77
CA LEU A 719 1.63 1.16 31.22
C LEU A 719 0.19 0.67 31.46
N ASP A 720 -0.69 1.53 31.99
CA ASP A 720 -2.07 1.17 32.28
C ASP A 720 -2.91 1.03 30.99
N ALA A 721 -3.93 0.19 31.05
CA ALA A 721 -4.89 -0.04 29.97
C ALA A 721 -6.31 0.24 30.46
N HIS A 722 -7.15 0.75 29.55
CA HIS A 722 -8.59 0.84 29.76
C HIS A 722 -9.21 -0.55 29.76
N ARG A 723 -10.22 -0.74 30.61
CA ARG A 723 -11.17 -1.83 30.53
C ARG A 723 -12.45 -1.32 29.86
N TYR A 724 -13.31 -2.22 29.42
CA TYR A 724 -14.57 -1.83 28.79
C TYR A 724 -15.41 -0.89 29.68
N GLU A 725 -15.40 -1.09 31.00
CA GLU A 725 -16.17 -0.25 31.94
C GLU A 725 -15.65 1.18 32.10
N ASP A 726 -14.41 1.45 31.67
CA ASP A 726 -13.84 2.81 31.69
C ASP A 726 -14.39 3.69 30.56
N PHE A 727 -15.03 3.07 29.55
CA PHE A 727 -15.55 3.74 28.38
C PHE A 727 -17.03 4.09 28.53
N ARG A 728 -17.38 5.32 28.16
CA ARG A 728 -18.76 5.77 28.01
C ARG A 728 -19.03 6.10 26.56
N PHE A 729 -19.93 5.34 25.95
CA PHE A 729 -20.38 5.54 24.58
C PHE A 729 -21.62 6.45 24.59
N PRO A 730 -21.51 7.72 24.17
CA PRO A 730 -22.65 8.63 24.18
C PRO A 730 -23.65 8.28 23.07
N GLU A 731 -24.94 8.43 23.35
CA GLU A 731 -26.03 8.18 22.38
C GLU A 731 -25.90 9.04 21.10
N TRP A 732 -25.35 10.24 21.22
CA TRP A 732 -25.12 11.15 20.09
C TRP A 732 -23.86 10.81 19.27
N GLY A 733 -22.97 9.94 19.79
CA GLY A 733 -21.71 9.59 19.13
C GLY A 733 -21.93 8.62 17.97
N ARG A 734 -20.89 8.44 17.15
CA ARG A 734 -20.89 7.52 16.01
C ARG A 734 -21.10 6.06 16.41
N TRP A 735 -20.65 5.67 17.61
CA TRP A 735 -20.67 4.30 18.12
C TRP A 735 -21.32 4.26 19.50
N PRO A 736 -22.65 4.44 19.59
CA PRO A 736 -23.36 4.54 20.87
C PRO A 736 -23.41 3.21 21.65
N ASP A 737 -23.28 2.06 20.99
CA ASP A 737 -23.24 0.74 21.64
C ASP A 737 -22.50 -0.29 20.76
N PRO A 738 -21.15 -0.22 20.69
CA PRO A 738 -20.36 -1.08 19.81
C PRO A 738 -20.44 -2.56 20.20
N LYS A 739 -20.64 -2.88 21.48
CA LYS A 739 -20.83 -4.26 21.93
C LYS A 739 -22.11 -4.85 21.36
N ARG A 740 -23.25 -4.17 21.56
CA ARG A 740 -24.53 -4.63 21.02
C ARG A 740 -24.51 -4.67 19.49
N MET A 741 -23.83 -3.73 18.84
CA MET A 741 -23.65 -3.77 17.38
C MET A 741 -22.99 -5.08 16.94
N VAL A 742 -21.90 -5.49 17.58
CA VAL A 742 -21.22 -6.75 17.24
C VAL A 742 -22.11 -7.96 17.53
N GLU A 743 -22.82 -7.98 18.66
CA GLU A 743 -23.81 -9.03 18.99
C GLU A 743 -24.92 -9.12 17.93
N ASP A 744 -25.47 -7.99 17.47
CA ASP A 744 -26.51 -7.92 16.44
C ASP A 744 -25.99 -8.38 15.07
N ILE A 745 -24.73 -8.07 14.72
CA ILE A 745 -24.07 -8.55 13.50
C ILE A 745 -23.83 -10.07 13.57
N HIS A 746 -23.34 -10.57 14.70
CA HIS A 746 -23.15 -12.00 14.94
C HIS A 746 -24.47 -12.78 14.84
N ALA A 747 -25.58 -12.21 15.28
CA ALA A 747 -26.91 -12.81 15.13
C ALA A 747 -27.34 -13.01 13.67
N GLN A 748 -26.74 -12.27 12.73
CA GLN A 748 -26.91 -12.47 11.28
C GLN A 748 -25.90 -13.46 10.68
N GLY A 749 -25.05 -14.11 11.49
CA GLY A 749 -24.02 -15.04 11.03
C GLY A 749 -22.78 -14.37 10.41
N ILE A 750 -22.57 -13.08 10.69
CA ILE A 750 -21.46 -12.28 10.15
C ILE A 750 -20.43 -12.03 11.26
N ARG A 751 -19.14 -12.15 10.95
CA ARG A 751 -18.00 -11.90 11.84
C ARG A 751 -17.42 -10.50 11.62
N VAL A 752 -16.91 -9.86 12.66
CA VAL A 752 -16.46 -8.46 12.64
C VAL A 752 -14.95 -8.39 12.80
N LEU A 753 -14.27 -7.74 11.85
CA LEU A 753 -12.85 -7.41 11.95
C LEU A 753 -12.65 -5.90 12.05
N LEU A 754 -11.68 -5.48 12.87
CA LEU A 754 -11.30 -4.08 13.02
C LEU A 754 -9.95 -3.79 12.35
N TRP A 755 -9.86 -2.68 11.61
CA TRP A 755 -8.59 -2.22 11.04
C TRP A 755 -7.60 -1.78 12.11
N GLN A 756 -6.32 -2.05 11.87
CA GLN A 756 -5.18 -1.75 12.73
C GLN A 756 -3.96 -1.35 11.92
N ILE A 757 -3.05 -0.61 12.57
CA ILE A 757 -1.76 -0.17 12.03
C ILE A 757 -0.69 -0.19 13.13
N PRO A 758 0.57 -0.54 12.83
CA PRO A 758 1.64 -0.52 13.82
C PRO A 758 2.26 0.87 13.96
N VAL A 759 1.49 1.87 14.41
CA VAL A 759 2.01 3.22 14.67
C VAL A 759 1.41 3.85 15.93
N ILE A 760 2.20 4.70 16.59
CA ILE A 760 1.70 5.74 17.48
C ILE A 760 1.65 7.02 16.65
N LYS A 761 0.44 7.40 16.22
CA LYS A 761 0.20 8.44 15.21
C LYS A 761 0.74 9.79 15.65
N PHE A 762 1.54 10.42 14.82
CA PHE A 762 1.86 11.83 14.99
C PHE A 762 0.70 12.71 14.53
N MET A 763 0.27 13.66 15.37
CA MET A 763 -0.72 14.68 14.97
C MET A 763 -0.12 16.08 15.18
N GLU A 764 0.10 16.78 14.08
CA GLU A 764 0.73 18.09 14.07
C GLU A 764 -0.20 19.16 14.65
N GLY A 765 0.16 19.73 15.80
CA GLY A 765 -0.58 20.85 16.41
C GLY A 765 -1.98 20.50 16.94
N LEU A 766 -2.36 19.23 16.95
CA LEU A 766 -3.65 18.73 17.43
C LEU A 766 -3.44 17.86 18.68
N PRO A 767 -3.70 18.39 19.89
CA PRO A 767 -3.57 17.61 21.12
C PRO A 767 -4.62 16.51 21.18
N HIS A 768 -4.23 15.33 21.66
CA HIS A 768 -5.14 14.22 21.93
C HIS A 768 -4.67 13.48 23.18
N ALA A 769 -5.32 13.75 24.32
CA ALA A 769 -4.79 13.45 25.66
C ALA A 769 -4.27 12.02 25.83
N GLN A 770 -5.02 11.00 25.40
CA GLN A 770 -4.55 9.61 25.54
C GLN A 770 -3.43 9.24 24.59
N ARG A 771 -3.45 9.77 23.36
CA ARG A 771 -2.38 9.51 22.40
C ARG A 771 -1.08 10.14 22.89
N ASP A 772 -1.17 11.36 23.42
CA ASP A 772 -0.03 12.09 23.95
C ASP A 772 0.57 11.37 25.18
N GLU A 773 -0.26 10.81 26.07
CA GLU A 773 0.22 9.95 27.17
C GLU A 773 0.83 8.63 26.69
N ASP A 774 0.27 8.02 25.63
CA ASP A 774 0.81 6.80 25.04
C ASP A 774 2.16 7.03 24.36
N GLU A 775 2.30 8.14 23.63
CA GLU A 775 3.56 8.58 23.03
C GLU A 775 4.61 8.83 24.11
N LYS A 776 4.26 9.59 25.15
CA LYS A 776 5.14 9.84 26.29
C LYS A 776 5.58 8.53 26.96
N THR A 777 4.65 7.63 27.26
CA THR A 777 4.94 6.31 27.86
C THR A 777 5.88 5.50 26.97
N ALA A 778 5.61 5.46 25.67
CA ALA A 778 6.41 4.70 24.73
C ALA A 778 7.85 5.22 24.65
N LEU A 779 8.04 6.54 24.72
CA LEU A 779 9.35 7.19 24.76
C LEU A 779 10.08 6.92 26.08
N GLU A 780 9.40 7.10 27.22
CA GLU A 780 9.95 6.89 28.58
C GLU A 780 10.41 5.45 28.80
N HIS A 781 9.65 4.47 28.29
CA HIS A 781 9.92 3.04 28.48
C HIS A 781 10.64 2.36 27.31
N GLY A 782 10.96 3.10 26.24
CA GLY A 782 11.64 2.53 25.07
C GLY A 782 10.85 1.45 24.35
N LEU A 783 9.54 1.66 24.16
CA LEU A 783 8.63 0.70 23.54
C LEU A 783 8.59 0.79 22.01
N VAL A 784 9.34 1.72 21.43
CA VAL A 784 9.40 2.03 20.00
C VAL A 784 10.75 1.69 19.42
N VAL A 785 10.79 1.46 18.11
CA VAL A 785 12.02 1.26 17.34
C VAL A 785 12.93 2.47 17.52
N ARG A 786 14.25 2.26 17.57
CA ARG A 786 15.24 3.32 17.78
C ARG A 786 16.24 3.42 16.64
N ARG A 787 16.84 4.58 16.49
CA ARG A 787 18.01 4.82 15.64
C ARG A 787 19.28 4.34 16.34
N ALA A 788 20.36 4.21 15.57
CA ALA A 788 21.66 3.79 16.10
C ALA A 788 22.24 4.73 17.18
N ASP A 789 21.85 6.01 17.18
CA ASP A 789 22.23 7.02 18.19
C ASP A 789 21.37 6.98 19.46
N GLY A 790 20.36 6.09 19.51
CA GLY A 790 19.44 5.92 20.63
C GLY A 790 18.15 6.72 20.51
N GLU A 791 18.04 7.64 19.54
CA GLU A 791 16.83 8.43 19.33
C GLU A 791 15.66 7.57 18.84
N PRO A 792 14.41 7.91 19.18
CA PRO A 792 13.23 7.21 18.66
C PRO A 792 13.16 7.28 17.13
N TYR A 793 12.85 6.15 16.50
CA TYR A 793 12.57 6.11 15.07
C TYR A 793 11.19 6.70 14.78
N ARG A 794 11.15 7.60 13.79
CA ARG A 794 9.93 8.16 13.22
C ARG A 794 9.89 7.87 11.72
N ILE A 795 8.69 7.56 11.23
CA ILE A 795 8.45 7.28 9.83
C ILE A 795 8.85 8.50 8.96
N PRO A 796 9.58 8.31 7.85
CA PRO A 796 10.01 9.42 6.99
C PRO A 796 8.86 10.27 6.42
N PRO A 797 9.12 11.55 6.08
CA PRO A 797 8.08 12.52 5.67
C PRO A 797 7.36 12.19 4.36
N TYR A 798 7.94 11.32 3.52
CA TYR A 798 7.39 10.90 2.23
C TYR A 798 6.55 9.61 2.31
N GLU A 799 6.45 8.99 3.48
CA GLU A 799 5.70 7.76 3.71
C GLU A 799 4.33 8.02 4.34
N TRP A 800 3.46 7.01 4.26
CA TRP A 800 2.20 7.01 4.99
C TRP A 800 2.46 7.02 6.50
N PHE A 801 1.62 7.71 7.28
CA PHE A 801 1.83 7.95 8.71
C PHE A 801 3.16 8.64 9.06
N LYS A 802 3.67 9.52 8.18
CA LYS A 802 4.86 10.35 8.44
C LYS A 802 4.95 10.89 9.85
N ASP A 803 6.18 10.92 10.37
CA ASP A 803 6.57 11.38 11.71
C ASP A 803 6.00 10.57 12.89
N SER A 804 5.16 9.57 12.64
CA SER A 804 4.65 8.66 13.68
C SER A 804 5.77 7.76 14.22
N LEU A 805 5.65 7.37 15.49
CA LEU A 805 6.54 6.38 16.09
C LEU A 805 6.09 4.97 15.73
N VAL A 806 7.04 4.05 15.63
CA VAL A 806 6.78 2.64 15.30
C VAL A 806 6.99 1.77 16.55
N PRO A 807 5.98 1.02 17.04
CA PRO A 807 6.13 0.12 18.18
C PRO A 807 7.07 -1.02 17.83
N ASP A 808 7.96 -1.35 18.77
CA ASP A 808 8.89 -2.45 18.62
C ASP A 808 8.27 -3.76 19.11
N PHE A 809 7.73 -4.56 18.18
CA PHE A 809 7.16 -5.87 18.52
C PHE A 809 8.21 -6.92 18.87
N THR A 810 9.52 -6.67 18.76
CA THR A 810 10.54 -7.59 19.32
C THR A 810 10.68 -7.43 20.83
N ASN A 811 10.20 -6.31 21.39
CA ASN A 811 10.17 -6.05 22.83
C ASN A 811 8.92 -6.69 23.48
N PRO A 812 9.07 -7.66 24.41
CA PRO A 812 7.94 -8.27 25.11
C PRO A 812 7.11 -7.28 25.93
N LEU A 813 7.72 -6.21 26.45
CA LEU A 813 7.02 -5.17 27.19
C LEU A 813 6.11 -4.36 26.26
N THR A 814 6.58 -4.04 25.04
CA THR A 814 5.76 -3.40 24.01
C THR A 814 4.57 -4.26 23.66
N ARG A 815 4.74 -5.56 23.42
CA ARG A 815 3.62 -6.48 23.14
C ARG A 815 2.59 -6.43 24.28
N LYS A 816 3.04 -6.60 25.52
CA LYS A 816 2.16 -6.61 26.69
C LYS A 816 1.35 -5.31 26.82
N TRP A 817 2.02 -4.17 26.71
CA TRP A 817 1.39 -2.85 26.81
C TRP A 817 0.42 -2.59 25.65
N TRP A 818 0.88 -2.84 24.42
CA TRP A 818 0.11 -2.63 23.20
C TRP A 818 -1.17 -3.46 23.19
N PHE A 819 -1.07 -4.77 23.45
CA PHE A 819 -2.23 -5.67 23.44
C PHE A 819 -3.10 -5.55 24.69
N GLY A 820 -2.56 -5.10 25.82
CA GLY A 820 -3.37 -4.73 26.98
C GLY A 820 -4.44 -3.69 26.62
N LYS A 821 -4.09 -2.71 25.78
CA LYS A 821 -5.00 -1.65 25.30
C LYS A 821 -6.05 -2.13 24.30
N ARG A 822 -5.80 -3.22 23.57
CA ARG A 822 -6.74 -3.81 22.59
C ARG A 822 -7.56 -4.97 23.16
N ARG A 823 -7.24 -5.45 24.36
CA ARG A 823 -7.82 -6.66 24.96
C ARG A 823 -9.35 -6.62 25.02
N TYR A 824 -9.90 -5.48 25.43
CA TYR A 824 -11.34 -5.30 25.59
C TYR A 824 -12.13 -5.43 24.27
N LEU A 825 -11.47 -5.17 23.12
CA LEU A 825 -12.11 -5.30 21.80
C LEU A 825 -12.54 -6.76 21.54
N ILE A 826 -11.75 -7.73 22.01
CA ILE A 826 -12.09 -9.15 21.88
C ILE A 826 -12.89 -9.63 23.10
N GLU A 827 -12.40 -9.42 24.32
CA GLU A 827 -13.02 -10.03 25.51
C GLU A 827 -14.41 -9.46 25.84
N ASP A 828 -14.60 -8.16 25.63
CA ASP A 828 -15.82 -7.46 26.06
C ASP A 828 -16.76 -7.13 24.90
N ILE A 829 -16.21 -6.63 23.79
CA ILE A 829 -16.98 -6.29 22.57
C ILE A 829 -17.23 -7.52 21.68
N GLY A 830 -16.29 -8.47 21.64
CA GLY A 830 -16.46 -9.72 20.88
C GLY A 830 -16.08 -9.66 19.40
N VAL A 831 -15.13 -8.80 18.99
CA VAL A 831 -14.65 -8.81 17.60
C VAL A 831 -13.85 -10.09 17.29
N ASP A 832 -13.89 -10.52 16.03
CA ASP A 832 -13.39 -11.83 15.59
C ASP A 832 -11.98 -11.78 14.99
N GLY A 833 -11.33 -10.61 15.06
CA GLY A 833 -9.97 -10.43 14.57
C GLY A 833 -9.71 -9.03 14.03
N PHE A 834 -8.64 -8.90 13.23
CA PHE A 834 -8.12 -7.60 12.81
C PHE A 834 -7.69 -7.58 11.33
N LYS A 835 -8.01 -6.50 10.63
CA LYS A 835 -7.32 -6.15 9.36
C LYS A 835 -6.03 -5.41 9.73
N THR A 836 -4.92 -6.14 9.75
CA THR A 836 -3.61 -5.64 10.16
C THR A 836 -2.88 -5.04 8.95
N ASP A 837 -3.11 -3.75 8.74
CA ASP A 837 -2.61 -3.00 7.60
C ASP A 837 -1.20 -2.43 7.85
N GLY A 838 -0.52 -2.04 6.78
CA GLY A 838 0.83 -1.50 6.83
C GLY A 838 1.91 -2.51 7.24
N GLY A 839 2.99 -2.00 7.82
CA GLY A 839 4.19 -2.76 8.19
C GLY A 839 5.41 -2.47 7.30
N GLU A 840 5.22 -1.80 6.17
CA GLU A 840 6.26 -1.41 5.21
C GLU A 840 6.94 -0.08 5.61
N CYS A 841 7.14 0.18 6.90
CA CYS A 841 7.48 1.51 7.43
C CYS A 841 8.90 1.64 7.99
N ILE A 842 9.73 0.60 7.93
CA ILE A 842 11.11 0.62 8.45
C ILE A 842 12.10 1.12 7.39
N TYR A 843 12.89 2.16 7.70
CA TYR A 843 13.87 2.77 6.82
C TYR A 843 15.10 3.25 7.58
N GLY A 844 16.24 3.34 6.88
CA GLY A 844 17.50 3.84 7.42
C GLY A 844 18.14 2.95 8.48
N ASP A 845 19.14 3.50 9.18
CA ASP A 845 19.92 2.82 10.22
C ASP A 845 19.17 2.79 11.56
N VAL A 846 18.27 1.81 11.72
CA VAL A 846 17.54 1.56 12.97
C VAL A 846 17.99 0.26 13.66
N VAL A 847 17.70 0.15 14.95
CA VAL A 847 18.00 -1.01 15.79
C VAL A 847 16.76 -1.36 16.60
N PHE A 848 16.41 -2.65 16.59
CA PHE A 848 15.31 -3.23 17.36
C PHE A 848 15.80 -3.71 18.73
N HIS A 849 14.86 -3.91 19.66
CA HIS A 849 15.12 -4.32 21.03
C HIS A 849 15.89 -5.65 21.12
N ASP A 850 15.71 -6.57 20.18
CA ASP A 850 16.46 -7.84 20.12
C ASP A 850 17.82 -7.74 19.40
N GLY A 851 18.22 -6.54 18.98
CA GLY A 851 19.50 -6.25 18.34
C GLY A 851 19.50 -6.36 16.81
N ARG A 852 18.40 -6.79 16.17
CA ARG A 852 18.31 -6.80 14.70
C ARG A 852 18.30 -5.39 14.14
N SER A 853 18.90 -5.23 12.96
CA SER A 853 19.03 -3.93 12.28
C SER A 853 17.85 -3.64 11.34
N GLY A 854 17.69 -2.37 10.97
CA GLY A 854 16.73 -1.92 9.95
C GLY A 854 16.90 -2.59 8.58
N LEU A 855 18.12 -3.03 8.25
CA LEU A 855 18.42 -3.73 6.98
C LEU A 855 17.69 -5.07 6.88
N GLU A 856 17.65 -5.83 7.98
CA GLU A 856 16.91 -7.10 8.05
C GLU A 856 15.43 -6.85 8.32
N MET A 857 15.15 -5.92 9.25
CA MET A 857 13.80 -5.70 9.75
C MET A 857 12.90 -4.94 8.77
N ARG A 858 13.44 -4.31 7.72
CA ARG A 858 12.62 -3.84 6.59
C ARG A 858 11.68 -4.91 6.07
N ASN A 859 12.22 -6.10 5.84
CA ASN A 859 11.48 -7.23 5.29
C ASN A 859 10.80 -8.04 6.40
N LEU A 860 11.42 -8.18 7.58
CA LEU A 860 10.89 -9.04 8.65
C LEU A 860 9.84 -8.36 9.53
N TYR A 861 9.79 -7.04 9.62
CA TYR A 861 8.89 -6.31 10.52
C TYR A 861 7.40 -6.57 10.28
N PRO A 862 6.89 -6.63 9.03
CA PRO A 862 5.49 -7.01 8.80
C PRO A 862 5.12 -8.33 9.45
N ASN A 863 5.98 -9.35 9.38
CA ASN A 863 5.73 -10.65 10.00
C ASN A 863 5.74 -10.55 11.53
N GLU A 864 6.64 -9.77 12.12
CA GLU A 864 6.65 -9.53 13.58
C GLU A 864 5.36 -8.84 14.06
N TYR A 865 4.89 -7.84 13.30
CA TYR A 865 3.65 -7.13 13.58
C TYR A 865 2.43 -8.05 13.46
N VAL A 866 2.23 -8.67 12.30
CA VAL A 866 1.07 -9.54 12.03
C VAL A 866 1.09 -10.75 12.96
N GLY A 867 2.25 -11.34 13.19
CA GLY A 867 2.40 -12.47 14.11
C GLY A 867 2.09 -12.13 15.55
N ALA A 868 2.44 -10.92 16.01
CA ALA A 868 2.08 -10.47 17.35
C ALA A 868 0.55 -10.32 17.51
N TYR A 869 -0.14 -9.74 16.52
CA TYR A 869 -1.60 -9.65 16.51
C TYR A 869 -2.29 -11.01 16.40
N HIS A 870 -1.78 -11.89 15.53
CA HIS A 870 -2.34 -13.22 15.37
C HIS A 870 -2.21 -14.03 16.67
N ALA A 871 -1.04 -14.00 17.32
CA ALA A 871 -0.83 -14.68 18.60
C ALA A 871 -1.78 -14.16 19.68
N PHE A 872 -1.93 -12.84 19.79
CA PHE A 872 -2.85 -12.19 20.71
C PHE A 872 -4.31 -12.60 20.46
N ALA A 873 -4.80 -12.49 19.23
CA ALA A 873 -6.19 -12.82 18.90
C ALA A 873 -6.48 -14.32 19.06
N LYS A 874 -5.52 -15.18 18.67
CA LYS A 874 -5.60 -16.63 18.83
C LYS A 874 -5.70 -17.06 20.29
N GLU A 875 -4.92 -16.43 21.18
CA GLU A 875 -4.95 -16.71 22.62
C GLU A 875 -6.36 -16.45 23.20
N LEU A 876 -6.97 -15.32 22.84
CA LEU A 876 -8.25 -14.89 23.43
C LEU A 876 -9.47 -15.61 22.86
N THR A 877 -9.40 -16.06 21.61
CA THR A 877 -10.54 -16.72 20.92
C THR A 877 -10.45 -18.24 20.92
N GLY A 878 -9.38 -18.83 21.44
CA GLY A 878 -9.14 -20.27 21.33
C GLY A 878 -8.82 -20.73 19.90
N GLY A 879 -8.45 -19.80 19.02
CA GLY A 879 -8.04 -20.08 17.64
C GLY A 879 -9.06 -19.78 16.54
N ASP A 880 -10.22 -19.21 16.87
CA ASP A 880 -11.23 -18.84 15.87
C ASP A 880 -11.02 -17.44 15.26
N ALA A 881 -10.03 -16.66 15.72
CA ALA A 881 -9.75 -15.34 15.15
C ALA A 881 -8.84 -15.34 13.91
N VAL A 882 -9.01 -14.32 13.06
CA VAL A 882 -8.14 -14.10 11.88
C VAL A 882 -7.42 -12.76 11.89
N THR A 883 -6.26 -12.72 11.25
CA THR A 883 -5.65 -11.50 10.75
C THR A 883 -5.79 -11.45 9.23
N PHE A 884 -5.98 -10.24 8.68
CA PHE A 884 -6.03 -9.97 7.25
C PHE A 884 -5.02 -8.87 6.91
N SER A 885 -3.96 -9.20 6.17
CA SER A 885 -2.74 -8.35 6.05
C SER A 885 -2.27 -8.17 4.60
N ARG A 886 -1.67 -7.03 4.24
CA ARG A 886 -1.08 -6.85 2.90
C ARG A 886 0.43 -7.06 2.85
N ALA A 887 1.14 -6.72 3.92
CA ALA A 887 2.59 -6.79 3.95
C ALA A 887 3.08 -8.07 4.60
N GLY A 888 4.20 -8.58 4.10
CA GLY A 888 4.78 -9.82 4.58
C GLY A 888 6.11 -10.12 3.92
N TYR A 889 6.75 -11.19 4.35
CA TYR A 889 7.94 -11.73 3.71
C TYR A 889 7.96 -13.25 3.88
N SER A 890 9.12 -13.90 3.76
CA SER A 890 9.26 -15.34 4.05
C SER A 890 8.64 -15.73 5.40
N GLY A 891 7.71 -16.68 5.39
CA GLY A 891 6.99 -17.12 6.60
C GLY A 891 5.67 -16.39 6.87
N ALA A 892 5.27 -15.42 6.04
CA ALA A 892 3.99 -14.72 6.20
C ALA A 892 2.78 -15.67 6.13
N GLN A 893 2.89 -16.81 5.44
CA GLN A 893 1.85 -17.83 5.40
C GLN A 893 1.50 -18.45 6.76
N ASN A 894 2.36 -18.32 7.77
CA ASN A 894 2.07 -18.74 9.13
C ASN A 894 0.95 -17.92 9.79
N TYR A 895 0.45 -16.89 9.10
CA TYR A 895 -0.69 -16.06 9.48
C TYR A 895 -1.81 -16.23 8.44
N PRO A 896 -3.08 -16.22 8.88
CA PRO A 896 -4.17 -16.86 8.15
C PRO A 896 -4.53 -16.23 6.80
N LEU A 897 -4.61 -14.90 6.64
CA LEU A 897 -5.15 -14.29 5.41
C LEU A 897 -4.33 -13.08 4.95
N HIS A 898 -4.17 -12.96 3.62
CA HIS A 898 -3.49 -11.82 2.99
C HIS A 898 -4.30 -11.22 1.84
N TRP A 899 -4.10 -9.93 1.51
CA TRP A 899 -4.70 -9.29 0.34
C TRP A 899 -3.70 -8.51 -0.51
N ALA A 900 -4.06 -8.34 -1.79
CA ALA A 900 -3.24 -7.73 -2.84
C ALA A 900 -2.97 -6.22 -2.73
N GLY A 901 -3.24 -5.60 -1.58
CA GLY A 901 -3.11 -4.16 -1.42
C GLY A 901 -4.04 -3.35 -2.32
N ASP A 902 -3.57 -2.16 -2.68
CA ASP A 902 -4.42 -1.06 -3.11
C ASP A 902 -4.39 -0.90 -4.64
N GLU A 903 -5.53 -1.07 -5.33
CA GLU A 903 -5.61 -0.97 -6.80
C GLU A 903 -6.81 -0.21 -7.36
N ARG A 904 -6.66 0.26 -8.61
CA ARG A 904 -7.70 0.99 -9.35
C ARG A 904 -8.81 0.07 -9.85
N SER A 905 -10.01 0.61 -10.02
CA SER A 905 -11.13 -0.07 -10.68
C SER A 905 -10.97 -0.19 -12.20
N THR A 906 -10.03 -1.01 -12.67
CA THR A 906 -9.79 -1.27 -14.11
C THR A 906 -9.58 -2.75 -14.41
N PHE A 907 -9.79 -3.16 -15.67
CA PHE A 907 -9.45 -4.51 -16.14
C PHE A 907 -7.93 -4.78 -16.13
N GLU A 908 -7.10 -3.74 -16.21
CA GLU A 908 -5.65 -3.88 -16.07
C GLU A 908 -5.27 -4.30 -14.65
N ALA A 909 -5.79 -3.59 -13.65
CA ALA A 909 -5.62 -3.97 -12.24
C ALA A 909 -6.20 -5.37 -11.98
N PHE A 910 -7.34 -5.72 -12.56
CA PHE A 910 -7.90 -7.08 -12.45
C PHE A 910 -6.94 -8.15 -12.98
N ARG A 911 -6.30 -7.94 -14.15
CA ARG A 911 -5.28 -8.87 -14.66
C ARG A 911 -4.08 -8.96 -13.73
N SER A 912 -3.59 -7.83 -13.24
CA SER A 912 -2.49 -7.77 -12.27
C SER A 912 -2.84 -8.53 -10.98
N SER A 913 -4.06 -8.41 -10.47
CA SER A 913 -4.54 -9.12 -9.28
C SER A 913 -4.64 -10.63 -9.50
N VAL A 914 -5.09 -11.09 -10.68
CA VAL A 914 -5.06 -12.53 -11.01
C VAL A 914 -3.61 -13.03 -10.96
N ILE A 915 -2.66 -12.29 -11.55
CA ILE A 915 -1.24 -12.64 -11.52
C ILE A 915 -0.70 -12.65 -10.07
N ALA A 916 -1.07 -11.67 -9.25
CA ALA A 916 -0.70 -11.59 -7.84
C ALA A 916 -1.18 -12.82 -7.06
N GLY A 917 -2.44 -13.24 -7.23
CA GLY A 917 -2.95 -14.45 -6.59
C GLY A 917 -2.20 -15.72 -7.02
N LEU A 918 -1.85 -15.84 -8.31
CA LEU A 918 -1.11 -17.01 -8.83
C LEU A 918 0.36 -17.04 -8.36
N THR A 919 1.03 -15.90 -8.33
CA THR A 919 2.43 -15.78 -7.88
C THR A 919 2.54 -15.92 -6.36
N SER A 920 1.58 -15.39 -5.61
CA SER A 920 1.41 -15.59 -4.17
C SER A 920 1.29 -17.07 -3.84
N GLY A 921 0.40 -17.80 -4.53
CA GLY A 921 0.32 -19.27 -4.42
C GLY A 921 1.63 -19.98 -4.77
N MET A 922 2.28 -19.59 -5.89
CA MET A 922 3.60 -20.09 -6.31
C MET A 922 4.75 -19.73 -5.33
N SER A 923 4.47 -18.95 -4.30
CA SER A 923 5.45 -18.51 -3.30
C SER A 923 5.08 -18.94 -1.87
N GLY A 924 4.11 -19.85 -1.74
CA GLY A 924 3.74 -20.44 -0.45
C GLY A 924 2.73 -19.63 0.37
N LEU A 925 2.04 -18.65 -0.23
CA LEU A 925 1.03 -17.79 0.39
C LEU A 925 -0.37 -18.13 -0.17
N PRO A 926 -1.04 -19.16 0.34
CA PRO A 926 -2.17 -19.75 -0.37
C PRO A 926 -3.53 -19.14 -0.03
N PHE A 927 -3.65 -18.44 1.10
CA PHE A 927 -4.89 -17.85 1.59
C PHE A 927 -4.89 -16.36 1.29
N TRP A 928 -5.21 -16.07 0.04
CA TRP A 928 -5.09 -14.76 -0.58
C TRP A 928 -6.45 -14.22 -1.04
N GLY A 929 -6.62 -12.91 -0.95
CA GLY A 929 -7.76 -12.15 -1.44
C GLY A 929 -7.35 -10.88 -2.17
N TRP A 930 -8.34 -10.17 -2.69
CA TRP A 930 -8.16 -8.89 -3.33
C TRP A 930 -9.44 -8.06 -3.22
N ASP A 931 -9.32 -6.77 -3.48
CA ASP A 931 -10.46 -5.87 -3.58
C ASP A 931 -11.14 -6.06 -4.94
N LEU A 932 -12.19 -6.89 -4.99
CA LEU A 932 -12.83 -7.21 -6.26
C LEU A 932 -13.28 -5.93 -6.97
N ALA A 933 -12.99 -5.85 -8.27
CA ALA A 933 -13.22 -4.69 -9.12
C ALA A 933 -12.45 -3.41 -8.73
N GLY A 934 -11.43 -3.49 -7.87
CA GLY A 934 -10.61 -2.37 -7.39
C GLY A 934 -11.33 -1.47 -6.39
N PHE A 935 -10.59 -0.96 -5.40
CA PHE A 935 -11.16 -0.15 -4.31
C PHE A 935 -11.07 1.37 -4.56
N HIS A 936 -10.15 1.81 -5.44
CA HIS A 936 -9.86 3.21 -5.70
C HIS A 936 -10.35 3.67 -7.08
N GLY A 937 -10.77 4.93 -7.13
CA GLY A 937 -11.18 5.65 -8.35
C GLY A 937 -12.69 5.60 -8.56
N ASP A 938 -13.13 5.98 -9.76
CA ASP A 938 -14.54 5.92 -10.15
C ASP A 938 -15.15 4.54 -9.87
N ILE A 939 -16.48 4.50 -9.66
CA ILE A 939 -17.20 3.24 -9.51
C ILE A 939 -16.87 2.32 -10.71
N PRO A 940 -16.59 1.03 -10.49
CA PRO A 940 -16.31 0.12 -11.58
C PRO A 940 -17.51 0.04 -12.52
N ILE A 941 -17.23 -0.05 -13.83
CA ILE A 941 -18.30 -0.36 -14.78
C ILE A 941 -18.94 -1.72 -14.44
N ALA A 942 -20.23 -1.85 -14.74
CA ALA A 942 -21.02 -3.02 -14.37
C ALA A 942 -20.41 -4.35 -14.86
N GLU A 943 -19.79 -4.35 -16.05
CA GLU A 943 -19.08 -5.52 -16.58
C GLU A 943 -17.89 -5.91 -15.69
N LEU A 944 -16.99 -4.96 -15.41
CA LEU A 944 -15.81 -5.19 -14.55
C LEU A 944 -16.23 -5.75 -13.20
N TYR A 945 -17.28 -5.19 -12.58
CA TYR A 945 -17.75 -5.65 -11.28
C TYR A 945 -18.22 -7.10 -11.31
N VAL A 946 -19.04 -7.48 -12.29
CA VAL A 946 -19.55 -8.85 -12.41
C VAL A 946 -18.46 -9.84 -12.80
N ARG A 947 -17.55 -9.49 -13.73
CA ARG A 947 -16.39 -10.33 -14.07
C ARG A 947 -15.44 -10.54 -12.89
N SER A 948 -15.28 -9.51 -12.06
CA SER A 948 -14.50 -9.60 -10.83
C SER A 948 -15.17 -10.49 -9.79
N ALA A 949 -16.49 -10.35 -9.58
CA ALA A 949 -17.26 -11.19 -8.66
C ALA A 949 -17.27 -12.67 -9.09
N GLN A 950 -17.35 -12.93 -10.39
CA GLN A 950 -17.19 -14.25 -11.00
C GLN A 950 -15.88 -14.92 -10.59
N MET A 951 -14.76 -14.22 -10.78
CA MET A 951 -13.43 -14.71 -10.42
C MET A 951 -13.27 -14.84 -8.89
N ALA A 952 -13.74 -13.85 -8.12
CA ALA A 952 -13.63 -13.83 -6.66
C ALA A 952 -14.39 -14.97 -5.98
N ALA A 953 -15.49 -15.46 -6.56
CA ALA A 953 -16.17 -16.67 -6.08
C ALA A 953 -15.24 -17.91 -6.09
N PHE A 954 -14.24 -17.91 -6.97
CA PHE A 954 -13.18 -18.91 -7.12
C PHE A 954 -11.79 -18.36 -6.71
N CYS A 955 -11.76 -17.47 -5.71
CA CYS A 955 -10.55 -17.10 -4.97
C CYS A 955 -10.56 -17.72 -3.57
N PRO A 956 -9.39 -17.86 -2.90
CA PRO A 956 -9.36 -18.25 -1.49
C PRO A 956 -10.21 -17.31 -0.63
N VAL A 957 -10.12 -15.99 -0.81
CA VAL A 957 -10.98 -14.98 -0.15
C VAL A 957 -11.76 -14.18 -1.19
N MET A 958 -13.08 -14.01 -0.97
CA MET A 958 -13.97 -13.18 -1.80
C MET A 958 -14.34 -11.92 -1.01
N GLN A 959 -13.83 -10.76 -1.41
CA GLN A 959 -14.03 -9.52 -0.68
C GLN A 959 -14.21 -8.33 -1.63
N TYR A 960 -15.19 -7.47 -1.33
CA TYR A 960 -15.24 -6.12 -1.88
C TYR A 960 -14.80 -5.09 -0.83
N HIS A 961 -14.21 -3.99 -1.31
CA HIS A 961 -13.73 -2.88 -0.48
C HIS A 961 -13.78 -1.57 -1.25
N ALA A 962 -13.74 -0.44 -0.55
CA ALA A 962 -13.73 0.90 -1.11
C ALA A 962 -12.88 1.84 -0.24
N GLU A 963 -12.12 2.72 -0.88
CA GLU A 963 -11.13 3.57 -0.21
C GLU A 963 -11.70 4.81 0.50
N SER A 964 -12.57 5.59 -0.17
CA SER A 964 -12.82 6.98 0.26
C SER A 964 -14.27 7.44 0.13
N LYS A 965 -14.61 8.42 0.98
CA LYS A 965 -15.82 9.24 0.86
C LYS A 965 -15.58 10.30 -0.21
N GLY A 966 -15.88 9.97 -1.46
CA GLY A 966 -16.03 10.98 -2.51
C GLY A 966 -17.33 11.79 -2.35
N GLU A 967 -17.57 12.75 -3.25
CA GLU A 967 -18.86 13.49 -3.34
C GLU A 967 -20.08 12.53 -3.46
N PHE A 968 -19.86 11.34 -4.02
CA PHE A 968 -20.85 10.27 -4.16
C PHE A 968 -20.39 9.01 -3.43
N ASN A 969 -21.35 8.18 -2.97
CA ASN A 969 -21.08 6.89 -2.35
C ASN A 969 -20.20 6.00 -3.24
N GLN A 970 -18.96 5.73 -2.80
CA GLN A 970 -17.97 4.91 -3.51
C GLN A 970 -17.98 3.44 -3.11
N ASP A 971 -18.94 2.99 -2.30
CA ASP A 971 -19.00 1.61 -1.85
C ASP A 971 -19.03 0.64 -3.03
N ARG A 972 -18.20 -0.41 -2.97
CA ARG A 972 -18.26 -1.54 -3.92
C ARG A 972 -19.34 -2.55 -3.51
N THR A 973 -20.35 -2.13 -2.76
CA THR A 973 -21.51 -2.95 -2.47
C THR A 973 -22.32 -3.19 -3.75
N PRO A 974 -22.90 -4.38 -3.94
CA PRO A 974 -23.56 -4.72 -5.20
C PRO A 974 -24.80 -3.86 -5.49
N TRP A 975 -25.51 -3.41 -4.45
CA TRP A 975 -26.64 -2.49 -4.61
C TRP A 975 -26.18 -1.08 -5.01
N ASN A 976 -25.10 -0.55 -4.41
CA ASN A 976 -24.56 0.75 -4.80
C ASN A 976 -24.03 0.71 -6.23
N VAL A 977 -23.27 -0.31 -6.62
CA VAL A 977 -22.78 -0.42 -8.01
C VAL A 977 -23.95 -0.57 -9.00
N ALA A 978 -24.98 -1.36 -8.66
CA ALA A 978 -26.18 -1.47 -9.50
C ALA A 978 -26.88 -0.12 -9.70
N GLU A 979 -27.02 0.67 -8.64
CA GLU A 979 -27.61 2.02 -8.69
C GLU A 979 -26.74 2.99 -9.49
N ARG A 980 -25.45 3.10 -9.14
CA ARG A 980 -24.49 4.04 -9.75
C ARG A 980 -24.26 3.77 -11.24
N THR A 981 -24.38 2.53 -11.68
CA THR A 981 -24.27 2.15 -13.10
C THR A 981 -25.61 2.14 -13.84
N GLY A 982 -26.74 2.24 -13.13
CA GLY A 982 -28.08 2.07 -13.68
C GLY A 982 -28.35 0.66 -14.22
N LYS A 983 -27.69 -0.36 -13.65
CA LYS A 983 -27.74 -1.76 -14.10
C LYS A 983 -28.18 -2.69 -12.96
N PRO A 984 -29.50 -2.89 -12.75
CA PRO A 984 -30.01 -3.75 -11.67
C PRO A 984 -29.50 -5.21 -11.69
N TRP A 985 -29.13 -5.72 -12.87
CA TRP A 985 -28.58 -7.07 -13.02
C TRP A 985 -27.25 -7.28 -12.30
N VAL A 986 -26.50 -6.22 -11.96
CA VAL A 986 -25.27 -6.32 -11.17
C VAL A 986 -25.53 -6.98 -9.84
N LEU A 987 -26.57 -6.56 -9.13
CA LEU A 987 -26.96 -7.14 -7.84
C LEU A 987 -27.37 -8.62 -7.99
N THR A 988 -28.15 -8.93 -9.02
CA THR A 988 -28.58 -10.31 -9.31
C THR A 988 -27.39 -11.22 -9.58
N LEU A 989 -26.44 -10.78 -10.41
CA LEU A 989 -25.27 -11.58 -10.76
C LEU A 989 -24.28 -11.68 -9.60
N TYR A 990 -24.05 -10.61 -8.84
CA TYR A 990 -23.26 -10.71 -7.61
C TYR A 990 -23.84 -11.74 -6.65
N LYS A 991 -25.16 -11.68 -6.38
CA LYS A 991 -25.82 -12.66 -5.51
C LYS A 991 -25.65 -14.09 -6.05
N ARG A 992 -25.85 -14.32 -7.35
CA ARG A 992 -25.65 -15.64 -7.98
C ARG A 992 -24.26 -16.22 -7.68
N TYR A 993 -23.21 -15.40 -7.72
CA TYR A 993 -21.84 -15.85 -7.45
C TYR A 993 -21.51 -15.94 -5.96
N ALA A 994 -22.12 -15.11 -5.11
CA ALA A 994 -22.04 -15.26 -3.66
C ALA A 994 -22.74 -16.56 -3.18
N ASP A 995 -23.91 -16.88 -3.73
CA ASP A 995 -24.62 -18.15 -3.48
C ASP A 995 -23.77 -19.33 -3.96
N LEU A 996 -23.21 -19.26 -5.18
CA LEU A 996 -22.31 -20.29 -5.71
C LEU A 996 -21.12 -20.54 -4.79
N ARG A 997 -20.51 -19.48 -4.26
CA ARG A 997 -19.41 -19.59 -3.30
C ARG A 997 -19.85 -20.34 -2.04
N MET A 998 -21.03 -20.04 -1.50
CA MET A 998 -21.57 -20.76 -0.35
C MET A 998 -21.95 -22.20 -0.68
N ASN A 999 -22.39 -22.49 -1.91
CA ASN A 999 -22.54 -23.88 -2.36
C ASN A 999 -21.20 -24.61 -2.40
N LEU A 1000 -20.11 -23.94 -2.81
CA LEU A 1000 -18.76 -24.51 -2.88
C LEU A 1000 -18.02 -24.55 -1.55
N LEU A 1001 -18.55 -23.96 -0.48
CA LEU A 1001 -17.80 -23.75 0.77
C LEU A 1001 -17.28 -25.07 1.38
N ALA A 1002 -18.02 -26.17 1.25
CA ALA A 1002 -17.58 -27.49 1.67
C ALA A 1002 -16.29 -27.92 0.94
N TYR A 1003 -16.26 -27.80 -0.39
CA TYR A 1003 -15.07 -28.08 -1.19
C TYR A 1003 -13.93 -27.10 -0.87
N ILE A 1004 -14.20 -25.80 -0.78
CA ILE A 1004 -13.17 -24.79 -0.47
C ILE A 1004 -12.49 -25.13 0.86
N TYR A 1005 -13.26 -25.51 1.88
CA TYR A 1005 -12.71 -25.80 3.20
C TYR A 1005 -11.90 -27.11 3.24
N ASP A 1006 -12.36 -28.18 2.57
CA ASP A 1006 -11.57 -29.41 2.37
C ASP A 1006 -10.21 -29.11 1.73
N GLN A 1007 -10.23 -28.28 0.68
CA GLN A 1007 -9.02 -27.87 -0.02
C GLN A 1007 -8.13 -26.95 0.83
N ALA A 1008 -8.69 -26.12 1.71
CA ALA A 1008 -7.95 -25.33 2.68
C ALA A 1008 -7.26 -26.21 3.75
N ILE A 1009 -7.90 -27.27 4.22
CA ILE A 1009 -7.28 -28.27 5.11
C ILE A 1009 -6.10 -28.94 4.41
N LYS A 1010 -6.25 -29.36 3.15
CA LYS A 1010 -5.14 -29.93 2.35
C LYS A 1010 -4.02 -28.91 2.15
N THR A 1011 -4.36 -27.66 1.87
CA THR A 1011 -3.43 -26.54 1.71
C THR A 1011 -2.59 -26.33 2.98
N SER A 1012 -3.21 -26.19 4.14
CA SER A 1012 -2.52 -25.99 5.42
C SER A 1012 -1.59 -27.16 5.79
N ARG A 1013 -1.93 -28.40 5.42
CA ARG A 1013 -1.09 -29.57 5.68
C ARG A 1013 0.08 -29.72 4.70
N THR A 1014 -0.13 -29.37 3.43
CA THR A 1014 0.84 -29.66 2.37
C THR A 1014 1.68 -28.46 1.94
N GLY A 1015 1.14 -27.24 2.08
CA GLY A 1015 1.68 -26.01 1.51
C GLY A 1015 1.29 -25.77 0.04
N ILE A 1016 0.55 -26.70 -0.59
CA ILE A 1016 0.10 -26.55 -1.97
C ILE A 1016 -1.13 -25.64 -1.98
N PRO A 1017 -1.14 -24.54 -2.77
CA PRO A 1017 -2.19 -23.54 -2.68
C PRO A 1017 -3.53 -24.03 -3.22
N LEU A 1018 -4.61 -23.41 -2.74
CA LEU A 1018 -5.96 -23.66 -3.22
C LEU A 1018 -6.16 -23.07 -4.63
N MET A 1019 -5.72 -21.83 -4.88
CA MET A 1019 -5.68 -21.22 -6.21
C MET A 1019 -4.28 -21.44 -6.82
N ARG A 1020 -4.18 -22.25 -7.88
CA ARG A 1020 -2.90 -22.75 -8.41
C ARG A 1020 -2.68 -22.36 -9.86
N ALA A 1021 -1.53 -21.74 -10.11
CA ALA A 1021 -1.02 -21.55 -11.46
C ALA A 1021 -0.98 -22.89 -12.22
N MET A 1022 -1.29 -22.87 -13.52
CA MET A 1022 -1.24 -24.09 -14.34
C MET A 1022 0.16 -24.70 -14.39
N ALA A 1023 1.21 -23.86 -14.29
CA ALA A 1023 2.61 -24.29 -14.20
C ALA A 1023 2.92 -25.10 -12.92
N LEU A 1024 2.15 -24.91 -11.84
CA LEU A 1024 2.25 -25.71 -10.63
C LEU A 1024 1.50 -27.03 -10.74
N ALA A 1025 0.29 -26.97 -11.31
CA ALA A 1025 -0.60 -28.13 -11.39
C ALA A 1025 -0.20 -29.12 -12.50
N TYR A 1026 0.39 -28.62 -13.58
CA TYR A 1026 0.81 -29.41 -14.75
C TYR A 1026 2.22 -28.98 -15.22
N PRO A 1027 3.25 -29.17 -14.39
CA PRO A 1027 4.61 -28.70 -14.69
C PRO A 1027 5.21 -29.35 -15.95
N ASP A 1028 4.79 -30.57 -16.28
CA ASP A 1028 5.26 -31.31 -17.46
C ASP A 1028 4.56 -30.90 -18.77
N ASP A 1029 3.50 -30.08 -18.72
CA ASP A 1029 2.83 -29.58 -19.92
C ASP A 1029 3.37 -28.18 -20.28
N PRO A 1030 4.20 -28.03 -21.32
CA PRO A 1030 4.80 -26.73 -21.68
C PRO A 1030 3.77 -25.67 -22.08
N ARG A 1031 2.54 -26.07 -22.42
CA ARG A 1031 1.44 -25.14 -22.72
C ARG A 1031 0.87 -24.48 -21.46
N CYS A 1032 1.04 -25.11 -20.29
CA CYS A 1032 0.60 -24.58 -19.00
C CYS A 1032 1.57 -23.55 -18.41
N ALA A 1033 2.82 -23.54 -18.86
CA ALA A 1033 3.92 -22.82 -18.26
C ALA A 1033 3.84 -21.27 -18.32
N ARG A 1034 2.84 -20.68 -19.01
CA ARG A 1034 2.66 -19.22 -19.15
C ARG A 1034 1.21 -18.77 -19.05
N LEU A 1035 0.30 -19.66 -18.64
CA LEU A 1035 -1.12 -19.33 -18.54
C LEU A 1035 -1.38 -18.50 -17.29
N LYS A 1036 -1.78 -17.24 -17.49
CA LYS A 1036 -2.03 -16.24 -16.44
C LYS A 1036 -3.51 -15.99 -16.18
N GLU A 1037 -4.37 -16.42 -17.11
CA GLU A 1037 -5.80 -16.10 -17.11
C GLU A 1037 -6.68 -17.36 -16.96
N GLN A 1038 -6.08 -18.42 -16.44
CA GLN A 1038 -6.76 -19.62 -15.98
C GLN A 1038 -5.89 -20.33 -14.93
N TYR A 1039 -6.53 -21.07 -14.06
CA TYR A 1039 -5.88 -21.72 -12.92
C TYR A 1039 -6.68 -22.92 -12.44
N MET A 1040 -6.04 -23.78 -11.66
CA MET A 1040 -6.75 -24.79 -10.89
C MET A 1040 -7.23 -24.19 -9.56
N PHE A 1041 -8.46 -24.48 -9.17
CA PHE A 1041 -9.06 -24.12 -7.89
C PHE A 1041 -9.34 -25.40 -7.11
N GLY A 1042 -8.44 -25.73 -6.19
CA GLY A 1042 -8.30 -27.05 -5.58
C GLY A 1042 -7.95 -28.13 -6.62
N ASP A 1043 -8.18 -29.38 -6.26
CA ASP A 1043 -7.83 -30.58 -7.04
C ASP A 1043 -8.74 -30.87 -8.23
N ALA A 1044 -9.97 -30.36 -8.23
CA ALA A 1044 -11.00 -30.74 -9.17
C ALA A 1044 -11.34 -29.69 -10.24
N LEU A 1045 -11.20 -28.39 -9.97
CA LEU A 1045 -11.78 -27.35 -10.82
C LEU A 1045 -10.72 -26.56 -11.60
N LEU A 1046 -10.90 -26.39 -12.90
CA LEU A 1046 -10.19 -25.42 -13.73
C LEU A 1046 -11.09 -24.21 -13.96
N VAL A 1047 -10.60 -23.01 -13.63
CA VAL A 1047 -11.33 -21.74 -13.72
C VAL A 1047 -10.63 -20.83 -14.71
N ALA A 1048 -11.36 -20.21 -15.64
CA ALA A 1048 -10.81 -19.30 -16.63
C ALA A 1048 -11.59 -17.99 -16.70
N PRO A 1049 -11.27 -16.99 -15.85
CA PRO A 1049 -12.00 -15.72 -15.81
C PRO A 1049 -11.85 -14.90 -17.10
N VAL A 1050 -12.88 -14.10 -17.40
CA VAL A 1050 -12.85 -13.10 -18.46
C VAL A 1050 -12.30 -11.79 -17.89
N VAL A 1051 -11.06 -11.46 -18.28
CA VAL A 1051 -10.26 -10.36 -17.71
C VAL A 1051 -9.99 -9.24 -18.73
N GLU A 1052 -10.79 -9.22 -19.80
CA GLU A 1052 -10.76 -8.22 -20.87
C GLU A 1052 -12.18 -7.67 -21.06
N GLU A 1053 -12.30 -6.36 -21.21
CA GLU A 1053 -13.57 -5.67 -21.43
C GLU A 1053 -14.24 -6.09 -22.75
N GLY A 1054 -15.57 -6.24 -22.72
CA GLY A 1054 -16.40 -6.57 -23.89
C GLY A 1054 -16.26 -8.00 -24.40
N ARG A 1055 -15.50 -8.87 -23.72
CA ARG A 1055 -15.29 -10.25 -24.17
C ARG A 1055 -16.44 -11.16 -23.74
N THR A 1056 -16.94 -11.94 -24.69
CA THR A 1056 -17.99 -12.95 -24.49
C THR A 1056 -17.59 -14.35 -24.93
N VAL A 1057 -16.35 -14.52 -25.40
CA VAL A 1057 -15.76 -15.82 -25.74
C VAL A 1057 -14.35 -15.86 -25.15
N LYS A 1058 -14.02 -16.94 -24.46
CA LYS A 1058 -12.72 -17.18 -23.83
C LYS A 1058 -12.01 -18.36 -24.49
N ASP A 1059 -10.75 -18.18 -24.83
CA ASP A 1059 -9.87 -19.30 -25.16
C ASP A 1059 -9.38 -19.94 -23.85
N VAL A 1060 -9.64 -21.23 -23.67
CA VAL A 1060 -9.30 -22.01 -22.47
C VAL A 1060 -8.45 -23.21 -22.88
N TYR A 1061 -7.27 -23.34 -22.28
CA TYR A 1061 -6.45 -24.52 -22.47
C TYR A 1061 -6.86 -25.60 -21.46
N LEU A 1062 -7.29 -26.76 -21.96
CA LEU A 1062 -7.61 -27.92 -21.13
C LEU A 1062 -6.43 -28.90 -21.19
N PRO A 1063 -5.76 -29.23 -20.07
CA PRO A 1063 -4.74 -30.28 -20.01
C PRO A 1063 -5.28 -31.66 -20.44
N ALA A 1064 -4.39 -32.63 -20.67
CA ALA A 1064 -4.80 -33.98 -21.06
C ALA A 1064 -5.82 -34.59 -20.06
N GLY A 1065 -6.80 -35.34 -20.58
CA GLY A 1065 -7.93 -35.88 -19.83
C GLY A 1065 -9.27 -35.29 -20.29
N LEU A 1066 -10.36 -35.82 -19.76
CA LEU A 1066 -11.73 -35.32 -19.92
C LEU A 1066 -12.03 -34.23 -18.89
N TRP A 1067 -12.73 -33.21 -19.35
CA TRP A 1067 -13.13 -32.05 -18.57
C TRP A 1067 -14.61 -31.79 -18.76
N LEU A 1068 -15.37 -31.76 -17.67
CA LEU A 1068 -16.81 -31.54 -17.70
C LEU A 1068 -17.12 -30.08 -17.34
N PRO A 1069 -17.83 -29.31 -18.17
CA PRO A 1069 -18.32 -27.99 -17.78
C PRO A 1069 -19.11 -28.05 -16.47
N LEU A 1070 -18.79 -27.17 -15.52
CA LEU A 1070 -19.36 -27.21 -14.17
C LEU A 1070 -20.88 -26.96 -14.16
N PHE A 1071 -21.34 -26.05 -15.03
CA PHE A 1071 -22.73 -25.61 -15.11
C PHE A 1071 -23.57 -26.37 -16.16
N GLY A 1072 -23.08 -27.51 -16.67
CA GLY A 1072 -23.76 -28.36 -17.64
C GLY A 1072 -23.23 -28.24 -19.07
N GLY A 1073 -23.54 -29.24 -19.89
CA GLY A 1073 -22.99 -29.43 -21.24
C GLY A 1073 -22.17 -30.72 -21.36
N ASP A 1074 -21.74 -31.03 -22.58
CA ASP A 1074 -20.99 -32.26 -22.86
C ASP A 1074 -19.55 -32.18 -22.35
N SER A 1075 -19.00 -33.31 -21.90
CA SER A 1075 -17.60 -33.40 -21.52
C SER A 1075 -16.67 -33.21 -22.72
N VAL A 1076 -15.54 -32.54 -22.48
CA VAL A 1076 -14.59 -32.11 -23.50
C VAL A 1076 -13.26 -32.83 -23.29
N LEU A 1077 -12.76 -33.47 -24.35
CA LEU A 1077 -11.40 -34.01 -24.35
C LEU A 1077 -10.38 -32.87 -24.43
N GLY A 1078 -9.48 -32.85 -23.44
CA GLY A 1078 -8.40 -31.89 -23.31
C GLY A 1078 -7.13 -32.26 -24.08
N GLY A 1079 -6.00 -31.71 -23.66
CA GLY A 1079 -4.75 -31.64 -24.42
C GLY A 1079 -4.77 -30.59 -25.53
N ARG A 1080 -5.71 -29.63 -25.48
CA ARG A 1080 -5.95 -28.64 -26.54
C ARG A 1080 -6.56 -27.34 -26.00
N MET A 1081 -6.43 -26.28 -26.80
CA MET A 1081 -7.16 -25.03 -26.61
C MET A 1081 -8.60 -25.21 -27.10
N VAL A 1082 -9.57 -24.70 -26.34
CA VAL A 1082 -10.98 -24.69 -26.69
C VAL A 1082 -11.55 -23.28 -26.60
N ARG A 1083 -12.53 -22.98 -27.45
CA ARG A 1083 -13.27 -21.72 -27.42
C ARG A 1083 -14.55 -21.92 -26.63
N VAL A 1084 -14.72 -21.15 -25.57
CA VAL A 1084 -15.84 -21.28 -24.64
C VAL A 1084 -16.64 -19.98 -24.66
N GLU A 1085 -17.94 -20.07 -24.91
CA GLU A 1085 -18.84 -18.93 -24.74
C GLU A 1085 -18.91 -18.57 -23.26
N ALA A 1086 -18.80 -17.29 -22.97
CA ALA A 1086 -18.77 -16.73 -21.63
C ALA A 1086 -19.58 -15.43 -21.65
N ALA A 1087 -20.92 -15.55 -21.74
CA ALA A 1087 -21.81 -14.39 -21.59
C ALA A 1087 -21.56 -13.67 -20.25
N ILE A 1088 -22.12 -12.47 -20.06
CA ILE A 1088 -21.85 -11.69 -18.84
C ILE A 1088 -22.28 -12.43 -17.57
N GLU A 1089 -23.23 -13.33 -17.68
CA GLU A 1089 -23.76 -14.14 -16.61
C GLU A 1089 -22.84 -15.31 -16.21
N ASP A 1090 -21.90 -15.70 -17.08
CA ASP A 1090 -21.18 -16.97 -16.97
C ASP A 1090 -19.65 -16.81 -16.95
N ILE A 1091 -19.00 -17.68 -16.18
CA ILE A 1091 -17.54 -17.90 -16.14
C ILE A 1091 -17.23 -19.33 -16.57
N PRO A 1092 -16.28 -19.56 -17.49
CA PRO A 1092 -15.83 -20.91 -17.82
C PRO A 1092 -15.19 -21.62 -16.62
N VAL A 1093 -15.82 -22.72 -16.19
CA VAL A 1093 -15.29 -23.60 -15.13
C VAL A 1093 -15.51 -25.06 -15.51
N PHE A 1094 -14.50 -25.89 -15.30
CA PHE A 1094 -14.51 -27.31 -15.67
C PHE A 1094 -14.10 -28.19 -14.50
N GLN A 1095 -14.85 -29.25 -14.25
CA GLN A 1095 -14.48 -30.34 -13.36
C GLN A 1095 -13.59 -31.35 -14.11
N ARG A 1096 -12.42 -31.65 -13.57
CA ARG A 1096 -11.49 -32.66 -14.08
C ARG A 1096 -12.10 -34.06 -13.94
N GLN A 1097 -11.84 -34.97 -14.88
CA GLN A 1097 -12.15 -36.38 -14.69
C GLN A 1097 -11.51 -36.94 -13.42
N ASP A 1098 -12.10 -38.02 -12.91
CA ASP A 1098 -11.65 -38.74 -11.72
C ASP A 1098 -11.48 -37.82 -10.51
N SER A 1099 -12.48 -36.95 -10.29
CA SER A 1099 -12.49 -35.98 -9.20
C SER A 1099 -13.83 -35.93 -8.48
N VAL A 1100 -13.80 -35.34 -7.29
CA VAL A 1100 -14.98 -35.05 -6.48
C VAL A 1100 -15.03 -33.57 -6.13
N VAL A 1101 -16.23 -32.99 -6.18
CA VAL A 1101 -16.52 -31.65 -5.65
C VAL A 1101 -17.59 -31.78 -4.58
N ALA A 1102 -17.29 -31.32 -3.37
CA ALA A 1102 -18.24 -31.28 -2.26
C ALA A 1102 -19.04 -29.97 -2.29
N TRP A 1103 -20.35 -30.08 -2.14
CA TRP A 1103 -21.29 -28.97 -2.20
C TRP A 1103 -22.18 -28.92 -0.97
N ASN A 1104 -22.61 -27.71 -0.61
CA ASN A 1104 -23.79 -27.48 0.20
C ASN A 1104 -24.91 -26.97 -0.72
N LEU A 1105 -25.87 -27.81 -1.09
CA LEU A 1105 -26.94 -27.44 -2.02
C LEU A 1105 -28.27 -27.17 -1.29
N PRO A 1106 -29.17 -26.36 -1.86
CA PRO A 1106 -30.55 -26.28 -1.40
C PRO A 1106 -31.29 -27.61 -1.59
N GLU A 1107 -32.46 -27.74 -0.99
CA GLU A 1107 -33.28 -28.98 -1.05
C GLU A 1107 -33.68 -29.38 -2.48
N ASP A 1108 -33.80 -28.41 -3.38
CA ASP A 1108 -34.14 -28.61 -4.79
C ASP A 1108 -32.92 -28.86 -5.70
N TYR A 1109 -31.71 -28.88 -5.13
CA TYR A 1109 -30.43 -29.06 -5.84
C TYR A 1109 -30.11 -27.99 -6.88
N ALA A 1110 -30.70 -26.79 -6.80
CA ALA A 1110 -30.35 -25.69 -7.66
C ALA A 1110 -28.85 -25.32 -7.53
N LEU A 1111 -28.20 -25.05 -8.67
CA LEU A 1111 -26.80 -24.64 -8.74
C LEU A 1111 -26.61 -23.50 -9.76
N PRO A 1112 -26.20 -22.30 -9.34
CA PRO A 1112 -26.10 -21.82 -7.96
C PRO A 1112 -27.46 -21.79 -7.24
N GLY A 1113 -27.47 -21.93 -5.92
CA GLY A 1113 -28.68 -21.93 -5.11
C GLY A 1113 -28.46 -21.36 -3.71
N ASP A 1114 -29.48 -20.73 -3.15
CA ASP A 1114 -29.40 -20.04 -1.85
C ASP A 1114 -29.42 -21.05 -0.70
N VAL A 1115 -28.31 -21.12 0.05
CA VAL A 1115 -28.16 -21.93 1.28
C VAL A 1115 -27.93 -21.06 2.52
N GLY A 1116 -28.08 -19.74 2.38
CA GLY A 1116 -27.71 -18.77 3.41
C GLY A 1116 -26.21 -18.71 3.69
N ASN A 1117 -25.86 -18.16 4.85
CA ASN A 1117 -24.47 -17.92 5.27
C ASN A 1117 -23.99 -18.79 6.45
N ARG A 1118 -24.77 -19.78 6.85
CA ARG A 1118 -24.40 -20.68 7.95
C ARG A 1118 -23.19 -21.55 7.59
N VAL A 1119 -22.26 -21.69 8.53
CA VAL A 1119 -21.02 -22.46 8.37
C VAL A 1119 -20.90 -23.65 9.33
N ASP A 1120 -21.83 -23.74 10.27
CA ASP A 1120 -21.91 -24.73 11.36
C ASP A 1120 -22.74 -25.98 10.97
N GLY A 1121 -23.13 -26.10 9.70
CA GLY A 1121 -23.91 -27.23 9.19
C GLY A 1121 -24.11 -27.15 7.67
N TYR A 1122 -24.79 -28.17 7.13
CA TYR A 1122 -25.14 -28.27 5.72
C TYR A 1122 -26.66 -28.38 5.55
N VAL A 1123 -27.20 -27.75 4.51
CA VAL A 1123 -28.58 -27.97 4.06
C VAL A 1123 -28.65 -29.34 3.39
N ASN A 1124 -27.80 -29.56 2.39
CA ASN A 1124 -27.65 -30.85 1.73
C ASN A 1124 -26.20 -31.05 1.28
N LEU A 1125 -25.42 -31.77 2.10
CA LEU A 1125 -24.06 -32.13 1.73
C LEU A 1125 -24.08 -33.09 0.54
N THR A 1126 -23.54 -32.63 -0.57
CA THR A 1126 -23.60 -33.33 -1.85
C THR A 1126 -22.20 -33.52 -2.42
N PHE A 1127 -21.83 -34.75 -2.77
CA PHE A 1127 -20.58 -35.05 -3.46
C PHE A 1127 -20.85 -35.27 -4.94
N SER A 1128 -20.28 -34.42 -5.80
CA SER A 1128 -20.36 -34.51 -7.26
C SER A 1128 -19.13 -35.21 -7.81
N LEU A 1129 -19.30 -36.43 -8.32
CA LEU A 1129 -18.25 -37.31 -8.82
C LEU A 1129 -18.29 -37.30 -10.35
N PHE A 1130 -17.18 -36.95 -10.99
CA PHE A 1130 -17.00 -37.16 -12.42
C PHE A 1130 -15.97 -38.26 -12.62
N VAL A 1131 -16.42 -39.49 -12.90
CA VAL A 1131 -15.56 -40.69 -12.86
C VAL A 1131 -15.42 -41.29 -14.24
N ARG A 1132 -14.18 -41.35 -14.74
CA ARG A 1132 -13.85 -41.98 -16.01
C ARG A 1132 -13.30 -43.38 -15.82
N GLU A 1133 -12.36 -43.53 -14.89
CA GLU A 1133 -11.70 -44.80 -14.59
C GLU A 1133 -11.84 -45.13 -13.11
N ARG A 1134 -11.24 -44.31 -12.24
CA ARG A 1134 -11.18 -44.56 -10.81
C ARG A 1134 -10.96 -43.27 -10.03
N LEU A 1135 -11.63 -43.15 -8.90
CA LEU A 1135 -11.52 -42.09 -7.90
C LEU A 1135 -11.23 -42.70 -6.52
N ASP A 1136 -10.36 -42.08 -5.74
CA ASP A 1136 -10.11 -42.43 -4.33
C ASP A 1136 -9.66 -41.16 -3.58
N GLU A 1137 -10.63 -40.43 -3.03
CA GLU A 1137 -10.41 -39.13 -2.39
C GLU A 1137 -10.93 -39.14 -0.96
N THR A 1138 -10.42 -38.24 -0.12
CA THR A 1138 -10.95 -38.01 1.22
C THR A 1138 -11.43 -36.58 1.33
N PHE A 1139 -12.68 -36.43 1.80
CA PHE A 1139 -13.29 -35.16 2.19
C PHE A 1139 -13.17 -34.98 3.71
N GLU A 1140 -12.69 -33.82 4.14
CA GLU A 1140 -12.61 -33.43 5.56
C GLU A 1140 -13.18 -32.02 5.80
N ASP A 1141 -13.75 -31.80 6.99
CA ASP A 1141 -14.21 -30.48 7.46
C ASP A 1141 -13.94 -30.27 8.97
N ASP A 1142 -14.26 -29.07 9.47
CA ASP A 1142 -14.21 -28.67 10.88
C ASP A 1142 -15.40 -29.18 11.72
N LEU A 1143 -16.43 -29.75 11.09
CA LEU A 1143 -17.58 -30.36 11.77
C LEU A 1143 -17.30 -31.80 12.20
N GLY A 1144 -16.11 -32.32 11.88
CA GLY A 1144 -15.67 -33.68 12.21
C GLY A 1144 -16.03 -34.71 11.15
N SER A 1145 -16.38 -34.29 9.94
CA SER A 1145 -16.51 -35.18 8.79
C SER A 1145 -15.13 -35.62 8.31
N ARG A 1146 -15.02 -36.92 8.03
CA ARG A 1146 -13.90 -37.54 7.32
C ARG A 1146 -14.44 -38.71 6.52
N VAL A 1147 -14.69 -38.46 5.24
CA VAL A 1147 -15.36 -39.41 4.34
C VAL A 1147 -14.41 -39.76 3.21
N ARG A 1148 -14.05 -41.04 3.10
CA ARG A 1148 -13.31 -41.58 1.96
C ARG A 1148 -14.32 -41.94 0.87
N ILE A 1149 -14.11 -41.40 -0.33
CA ILE A 1149 -14.98 -41.48 -1.50
C ILE A 1149 -14.22 -42.26 -2.57
N GLN A 1150 -14.69 -43.47 -2.87
CA GLN A 1150 -14.09 -44.34 -3.86
C GLN A 1150 -15.09 -44.60 -4.98
N ALA A 1151 -14.63 -44.57 -6.22
CA ALA A 1151 -15.43 -45.01 -7.35
C ALA A 1151 -14.56 -45.69 -8.39
N GLU A 1152 -15.06 -46.72 -9.06
CA GLU A 1152 -14.32 -47.46 -10.08
C GLU A 1152 -15.26 -47.92 -11.19
N ARG A 1153 -14.85 -47.71 -12.44
CA ARG A 1153 -15.59 -48.14 -13.63
C ARG A 1153 -15.55 -49.68 -13.71
N THR A 1154 -16.72 -50.28 -13.90
CA THR A 1154 -16.85 -51.73 -14.15
C THR A 1154 -17.27 -51.97 -15.61
N PRO A 1155 -17.15 -53.20 -16.13
CA PRO A 1155 -17.57 -53.51 -17.51
C PRO A 1155 -19.02 -53.10 -17.83
N ASP A 1156 -19.92 -53.24 -16.85
CA ASP A 1156 -21.35 -52.98 -17.03
C ASP A 1156 -21.83 -51.67 -16.37
N GLY A 1157 -20.93 -50.85 -15.82
CA GLY A 1157 -21.36 -49.86 -14.83
C GLY A 1157 -20.28 -49.06 -14.11
N LEU A 1158 -20.63 -48.63 -12.90
CA LEU A 1158 -19.76 -47.95 -11.93
C LEU A 1158 -20.01 -48.53 -10.54
N HIS A 1159 -18.95 -48.74 -9.78
CA HIS A 1159 -18.99 -49.11 -8.37
C HIS A 1159 -18.57 -47.90 -7.53
N VAL A 1160 -19.39 -47.48 -6.56
CA VAL A 1160 -19.14 -46.32 -5.69
C VAL A 1160 -19.21 -46.75 -4.23
N ARG A 1161 -18.25 -46.32 -3.42
CA ARG A 1161 -18.19 -46.60 -1.99
C ARG A 1161 -17.85 -45.33 -1.20
N LEU A 1162 -18.60 -45.10 -0.14
CA LEU A 1162 -18.28 -44.17 0.93
C LEU A 1162 -17.88 -44.94 2.17
N ASP A 1163 -16.87 -44.45 2.89
CA ASP A 1163 -16.45 -44.98 4.17
C ASP A 1163 -16.04 -43.84 5.12
N GLY A 1164 -16.27 -44.03 6.42
CA GLY A 1164 -15.93 -43.05 7.45
C GLY A 1164 -17.13 -42.35 8.09
N ARG A 1165 -16.88 -41.17 8.69
CA ARG A 1165 -17.85 -40.41 9.50
C ARG A 1165 -18.22 -39.12 8.78
N CYS A 1166 -19.49 -38.75 8.84
CA CYS A 1166 -19.96 -37.44 8.40
C CYS A 1166 -20.72 -36.74 9.51
N ALA A 1167 -20.62 -35.41 9.54
CA ALA A 1167 -21.40 -34.57 10.44
C ALA A 1167 -22.85 -34.39 9.95
N ALA A 1168 -23.09 -34.47 8.63
CA ALA A 1168 -24.43 -34.36 8.07
C ALA A 1168 -25.26 -35.65 8.33
N PRO A 1169 -26.57 -35.53 8.66
CA PRO A 1169 -27.43 -36.68 8.91
C PRO A 1169 -27.77 -37.48 7.65
N ALA A 1170 -27.62 -36.87 6.47
CA ALA A 1170 -27.76 -37.53 5.18
C ALA A 1170 -26.79 -36.87 4.19
N VAL A 1171 -26.36 -37.64 3.20
CA VAL A 1171 -25.49 -37.18 2.12
C VAL A 1171 -26.07 -37.58 0.77
N THR A 1172 -25.81 -36.76 -0.23
CA THR A 1172 -26.19 -37.04 -1.62
C THR A 1172 -24.94 -37.27 -2.46
N ILE A 1173 -24.96 -38.32 -3.28
CA ILE A 1173 -23.98 -38.58 -4.33
C ILE A 1173 -24.59 -38.16 -5.66
N VAL A 1174 -23.86 -37.34 -6.42
CA VAL A 1174 -24.18 -37.00 -7.79
C VAL A 1174 -23.09 -37.57 -8.68
N VAL A 1175 -23.40 -38.62 -9.44
CA VAL A 1175 -22.49 -39.12 -10.47
C VAL A 1175 -22.80 -38.39 -11.77
N ARG A 1176 -21.83 -37.61 -12.22
CA ARG A 1176 -21.93 -36.69 -13.35
C ARG A 1176 -21.66 -37.38 -14.68
N ASP A 1177 -22.33 -36.94 -15.74
CA ASP A 1177 -22.10 -37.42 -17.12
C ASP A 1177 -22.22 -38.95 -17.23
N VAL A 1178 -23.27 -39.52 -16.63
CA VAL A 1178 -23.53 -40.96 -16.70
C VAL A 1178 -24.25 -41.32 -18.00
N PRO A 1179 -23.85 -42.41 -18.68
CA PRO A 1179 -24.70 -42.99 -19.70
C PRO A 1179 -26.00 -43.49 -19.02
N GLY A 1180 -27.08 -43.64 -19.80
CA GLY A 1180 -28.41 -43.96 -19.26
C GLY A 1180 -28.38 -45.05 -18.19
N VAL A 1181 -29.10 -44.87 -17.08
CA VAL A 1181 -29.02 -45.78 -15.91
C VAL A 1181 -30.11 -46.86 -16.01
N ARG A 1182 -29.69 -48.13 -16.00
CA ARG A 1182 -30.58 -49.30 -15.98
C ARG A 1182 -31.12 -49.56 -14.57
N SER A 1183 -30.23 -49.69 -13.59
CA SER A 1183 -30.56 -49.92 -12.18
C SER A 1183 -29.42 -49.46 -11.26
N VAL A 1184 -29.74 -49.24 -9.99
CA VAL A 1184 -28.76 -48.95 -8.93
C VAL A 1184 -29.05 -49.89 -7.77
N THR A 1185 -28.05 -50.65 -7.33
CA THR A 1185 -28.16 -51.56 -6.17
C THR A 1185 -27.23 -51.15 -5.05
N ASP A 1186 -27.62 -51.40 -3.80
CA ASP A 1186 -26.73 -51.23 -2.64
C ASP A 1186 -25.68 -52.37 -2.51
N GLY A 1187 -24.82 -52.29 -1.49
CA GLY A 1187 -23.81 -53.32 -1.19
C GLY A 1187 -24.38 -54.71 -0.86
N ALA A 1188 -25.64 -54.80 -0.47
CA ALA A 1188 -26.38 -56.06 -0.28
C ALA A 1188 -27.09 -56.53 -1.57
N SER A 1189 -26.83 -55.86 -2.71
CA SER A 1189 -27.43 -56.11 -4.01
C SER A 1189 -28.96 -55.92 -4.04
N ARG A 1190 -29.51 -55.04 -3.20
CA ARG A 1190 -30.93 -54.64 -3.23
C ARG A 1190 -31.11 -53.43 -4.13
N ASP A 1191 -32.13 -53.42 -4.98
CA ASP A 1191 -32.44 -52.29 -5.85
C ASP A 1191 -32.88 -51.06 -5.04
N LEU A 1192 -32.30 -49.89 -5.35
CA LEU A 1192 -32.76 -48.61 -4.83
C LEU A 1192 -34.03 -48.15 -5.53
N ARG A 1193 -34.84 -47.35 -4.82
CA ARG A 1193 -36.09 -46.82 -5.38
C ARG A 1193 -35.80 -45.68 -6.37
N ARG A 1194 -36.17 -45.86 -7.64
CA ARG A 1194 -36.15 -44.77 -8.63
C ARG A 1194 -37.28 -43.77 -8.36
N VAL A 1195 -36.96 -42.48 -8.40
CA VAL A 1195 -37.92 -41.37 -8.43
C VAL A 1195 -37.74 -40.53 -9.70
N GLU A 1196 -38.74 -39.72 -10.04
CA GLU A 1196 -38.73 -38.94 -11.30
C GLU A 1196 -37.74 -37.76 -11.27
N VAL A 1197 -37.58 -37.14 -10.10
CA VAL A 1197 -36.86 -35.86 -9.95
C VAL A 1197 -36.06 -35.84 -8.63
N PRO A 1198 -34.87 -35.19 -8.57
CA PRO A 1198 -34.03 -35.19 -7.37
C PRO A 1198 -34.65 -34.54 -6.14
N HIS A 1199 -35.51 -33.53 -6.28
CA HIS A 1199 -36.07 -32.80 -5.12
C HIS A 1199 -37.01 -33.64 -4.24
N VAL A 1200 -37.55 -34.76 -4.74
CA VAL A 1200 -38.35 -35.71 -3.93
C VAL A 1200 -37.52 -36.88 -3.39
N LEU A 1201 -36.19 -36.84 -3.58
CA LEU A 1201 -35.29 -37.92 -3.23
C LEU A 1201 -35.19 -38.10 -1.71
N GLN A 1202 -35.48 -39.31 -1.24
CA GLN A 1202 -35.34 -39.76 0.15
C GLN A 1202 -34.16 -40.73 0.26
N PRO A 1203 -33.57 -40.91 1.46
CA PRO A 1203 -32.55 -41.94 1.68
C PRO A 1203 -32.97 -43.31 1.14
N GLY A 1204 -32.06 -44.00 0.44
CA GLY A 1204 -32.33 -45.29 -0.23
C GLY A 1204 -32.99 -45.18 -1.61
N GLY A 1205 -33.12 -43.96 -2.15
CA GLY A 1205 -33.61 -43.70 -3.51
C GLY A 1205 -32.53 -43.21 -4.47
N TYR A 1206 -32.85 -43.22 -5.76
CA TYR A 1206 -32.07 -42.54 -6.81
C TYR A 1206 -32.94 -41.81 -7.84
N ALA A 1207 -32.40 -40.76 -8.47
CA ALA A 1207 -33.02 -40.01 -9.56
C ALA A 1207 -32.03 -39.76 -10.69
N VAL A 1208 -32.50 -39.56 -11.93
CA VAL A 1208 -31.65 -39.20 -13.07
C VAL A 1208 -32.20 -37.95 -13.72
N GLN A 1209 -31.39 -36.91 -13.84
CA GLN A 1209 -31.78 -35.64 -14.46
C GLN A 1209 -30.61 -35.06 -15.25
N GLY A 1210 -30.85 -34.68 -16.50
CA GLY A 1210 -29.85 -33.97 -17.30
C GLY A 1210 -28.54 -34.73 -17.57
N GLY A 1211 -28.54 -36.06 -17.49
CA GLY A 1211 -27.32 -36.87 -17.62
C GLY A 1211 -26.60 -37.16 -16.30
N ASP A 1212 -27.10 -36.61 -15.18
CA ASP A 1212 -26.55 -36.84 -13.84
C ASP A 1212 -27.42 -37.81 -13.03
N LEU A 1213 -26.78 -38.68 -12.25
CA LEU A 1213 -27.42 -39.64 -11.34
C LEU A 1213 -27.26 -39.18 -9.89
N TYR A 1214 -28.39 -39.02 -9.19
CA TYR A 1214 -28.48 -38.61 -7.80
C TYR A 1214 -28.81 -39.83 -6.93
N ILE A 1215 -28.06 -40.08 -5.87
CA ILE A 1215 -28.29 -41.14 -4.89
C ILE A 1215 -28.25 -40.51 -3.50
N LYS A 1216 -29.26 -40.74 -2.66
CA LYS A 1216 -29.31 -40.20 -1.30
C LYS A 1216 -29.22 -41.31 -0.26
N THR A 1217 -28.45 -41.07 0.79
CA THR A 1217 -28.26 -42.02 1.90
C THR A 1217 -28.18 -41.30 3.24
N ASP A 1218 -28.62 -41.96 4.30
CA ASP A 1218 -28.47 -41.57 5.70
C ASP A 1218 -27.20 -42.19 6.34
N GLU A 1219 -26.57 -43.14 5.66
CA GLU A 1219 -25.34 -43.80 6.12
C GLU A 1219 -24.12 -43.34 5.30
N CYS A 1220 -23.09 -42.84 5.98
CA CYS A 1220 -21.85 -42.44 5.31
C CYS A 1220 -20.88 -43.60 5.05
N ALA A 1221 -21.16 -44.78 5.60
CA ALA A 1221 -20.57 -46.04 5.16
C ALA A 1221 -21.58 -46.73 4.23
N SER A 1222 -21.44 -46.54 2.93
CA SER A 1222 -22.39 -47.05 1.93
C SER A 1222 -21.66 -47.52 0.68
N GLU A 1223 -22.24 -48.48 -0.03
CA GLU A 1223 -21.72 -48.99 -1.30
C GLU A 1223 -22.87 -49.10 -2.31
N TRP A 1224 -22.62 -48.72 -3.56
CA TRP A 1224 -23.57 -48.82 -4.66
C TRP A 1224 -22.92 -49.38 -5.92
N ARG A 1225 -23.68 -50.22 -6.64
CA ARG A 1225 -23.37 -50.63 -8.02
C ARG A 1225 -24.39 -50.02 -8.95
N ILE A 1226 -23.90 -49.23 -9.89
CA ILE A 1226 -24.69 -48.51 -10.89
C ILE A 1226 -24.53 -49.27 -12.19
N HIS A 1227 -25.63 -49.77 -12.73
CA HIS A 1227 -25.64 -50.47 -14.02
C HIS A 1227 -26.07 -49.51 -15.11
N PHE A 1228 -25.25 -49.37 -16.14
CA PHE A 1228 -25.58 -48.54 -17.29
C PHE A 1228 -26.44 -49.32 -18.30
N ALA A 1229 -27.25 -48.60 -19.07
CA ALA A 1229 -27.95 -49.11 -20.22
C ALA A 1229 -26.94 -49.41 -21.34
N SER A 1230 -27.15 -50.51 -22.04
CA SER A 1230 -26.30 -51.01 -23.13
C SER A 1230 -26.20 -50.05 -24.29
#